data_AF-A0A059X6I5-F1
#
_entry.id   AF-A0A059X6I5-F1
#
_cell.length_a   1.000
_cell.length_b   1.000
_cell.length_c   1.000
_cell.angle_alpha   90.00
_cell.angle_beta   90.00
_cell.angle_gamma   90.00
#
_symmetry.space_group_name_H-M   'P 1'
#
loop_
_entity.id
_entity.type
_entity.pdbx_description
1 polymer ?
#
loop_
_entity_poly.entity_id
_entity_poly.type
_entity_poly.pdbx_seq_one_letter_code
_entity_poly.pdbx_strand_id
1 'polypeptide(L)'
;MARAARYAVDQLERRVLLATVSVSTLADASNGNTSSIANLIATPGPDGISLREAIVAANNTAGTDDITFSVSGTINVVGQIPVITTPMTIIASTSGTPTVELNGAGAGASVDGLVLKTTGVTIRGLCLNRFAFSGIYIEGGGSHTIAGSYLGTNLAGTADFGNVDDGVTIVQSPNNTIGGFAPQDRNVISGNNDAGVDLYECPLTKVRGNYIGTNAAAAAAIPNNFEGVNVVRSADCVIGGDDDDDGALDGNVKARNLISGNRYGVSIGGLNTLRNKIQGNYIGTNAAGTAAIANTTDGVLLSSDQALDDPSAETTVGGTTPGAGNVISGNRLLGIELFDRTHHNKIQGNFIGTTADGSAALANGWGTTTQTWAGYGILVDDVNNNTIGGDDDDDGALDGEVKARNVISGNFKGGIKIEPTSTANPIQGNYIGTNAAGMAAIANGGPGVLVEAASSHTIGGAAAGAGNVISGNNGAGIDVRVNSTLISVQGNFIGTNAAGTAAVPNQGAGVLLNNAGGATVGGGTAGARNVISGNTGAGIEIRGGGTPSAIYGNRIGTNAAGTAPVGNLGDGILINNSNGNLIGNMTTAPGTERGNVISGNLGNGIRITGTSSNTQVRGNLIGLNAAGLDDVPNFANGIFIEGAANNVIGAEADDSSPPTLFGANVISGNTLNGVRISGVAATGNALRANFIGLDSSADAAVGNLLNGVRIDNGGSLTQIGGIVLSPGSGVANV
;
A
#
# COMPACT_ATOMS: atom_id res chain seq x y z
N MET A 1 -20.33 8.06 -75.84
CA MET A 1 -19.54 8.21 -74.60
C MET A 1 -19.93 7.10 -73.66
N ALA A 2 -18.98 6.20 -73.38
CA ALA A 2 -19.12 5.09 -72.46
C ALA A 2 -19.03 5.58 -71.00
N ARG A 3 -19.76 4.94 -70.08
CA ARG A 3 -19.15 4.40 -68.86
C ARG A 3 -20.07 3.37 -68.20
N ALA A 4 -19.60 2.14 -68.23
CA ALA A 4 -20.13 1.00 -67.50
C ALA A 4 -19.81 1.14 -66.00
N ALA A 5 -20.81 0.95 -65.14
CA ALA A 5 -20.60 0.58 -63.75
C ALA A 5 -20.70 -0.95 -63.66
N ARG A 6 -19.55 -1.63 -63.68
CA ARG A 6 -19.47 -3.04 -63.31
C ARG A 6 -19.66 -3.12 -61.80
N TYR A 7 -20.60 -3.94 -61.35
CA TYR A 7 -20.58 -4.48 -60.00
C TYR A 7 -19.25 -5.22 -59.80
N ALA A 8 -18.39 -4.68 -58.95
CA ALA A 8 -17.29 -5.46 -58.41
C ALA A 8 -17.92 -6.50 -57.48
N VAL A 9 -17.85 -7.76 -57.89
CA VAL A 9 -17.96 -8.88 -56.97
C VAL A 9 -16.75 -8.75 -56.06
N ASP A 10 -16.97 -8.35 -54.81
CA ASP A 10 -15.97 -8.49 -53.76
C ASP A 10 -15.48 -9.94 -53.82
N GLN A 11 -14.17 -10.10 -54.03
CA GLN A 11 -13.51 -11.37 -53.80
C GLN A 11 -13.79 -11.72 -52.35
N LEU A 12 -14.74 -12.63 -52.13
CA LEU A 12 -14.83 -13.40 -50.90
C LEU A 12 -13.43 -13.93 -50.63
N GLU A 13 -12.73 -13.30 -49.68
CA GLU A 13 -11.53 -13.87 -49.11
C GLU A 13 -11.88 -15.31 -48.76
N ARG A 14 -11.12 -16.24 -49.32
CA ARG A 14 -11.24 -17.66 -49.09
C ARG A 14 -11.19 -17.90 -47.59
N ARG A 15 -12.36 -17.98 -46.93
CA ARG A 15 -12.50 -18.48 -45.58
C ARG A 15 -11.92 -19.89 -45.61
N VAL A 16 -10.68 -20.03 -45.16
CA VAL A 16 -10.08 -21.33 -44.87
C VAL A 16 -11.01 -21.96 -43.83
N LEU A 17 -11.69 -23.05 -44.19
CA LEU A 17 -12.54 -23.79 -43.27
C LEU A 17 -11.66 -24.22 -42.09
N LEU A 18 -12.07 -23.96 -40.85
CA LEU A 18 -11.44 -24.56 -39.67
C LEU A 18 -11.49 -26.09 -39.82
N ALA A 19 -10.34 -26.76 -39.76
CA ALA A 19 -10.31 -28.22 -39.70
C ALA A 19 -10.38 -28.66 -38.23
N THR A 20 -11.34 -29.52 -37.91
CA THR A 20 -11.51 -30.08 -36.56
C THR A 20 -11.12 -31.55 -36.54
N VAL A 21 -10.32 -31.95 -35.56
CA VAL A 21 -9.97 -33.35 -35.27
C VAL A 21 -10.34 -33.69 -33.82
N SER A 22 -10.76 -34.93 -33.58
CA SER A 22 -11.09 -35.40 -32.22
C SER A 22 -10.13 -36.50 -31.80
N VAL A 23 -9.42 -36.27 -30.70
CA VAL A 23 -8.63 -37.29 -29.99
C VAL A 23 -9.59 -38.35 -29.49
N SER A 24 -9.34 -39.61 -29.86
CA SER A 24 -10.22 -40.75 -29.64
C SER A 24 -9.56 -41.88 -28.85
N THR A 25 -8.33 -41.68 -28.40
CA THR A 25 -7.60 -42.65 -27.57
C THR A 25 -6.76 -41.97 -26.50
N LEU A 26 -6.53 -42.69 -25.41
CA LEU A 26 -5.63 -42.27 -24.33
C LEU A 26 -4.17 -42.74 -24.54
N ALA A 27 -3.91 -43.45 -25.64
CA ALA A 27 -2.55 -43.85 -26.01
C ALA A 27 -1.73 -42.64 -26.49
N ASP A 28 -0.47 -42.55 -26.06
CA ASP A 28 0.51 -41.60 -26.60
C ASP A 28 1.37 -42.27 -27.69
N ALA A 29 0.73 -42.66 -28.79
CA ALA A 29 1.37 -43.29 -29.95
C ALA A 29 1.30 -42.39 -31.19
N SER A 30 2.23 -42.60 -32.13
CA SER A 30 2.22 -41.95 -33.45
C SER A 30 2.31 -43.02 -34.53
N ASN A 31 1.17 -43.50 -35.00
CA ASN A 31 1.02 -44.63 -35.92
C ASN A 31 -0.08 -44.43 -37.00
N GLY A 32 -0.77 -43.29 -37.03
CA GLY A 32 -1.68 -42.82 -38.07
C GLY A 32 -1.02 -41.88 -39.11
N ASN A 33 -1.78 -41.44 -40.11
CA ASN A 33 -1.28 -40.55 -41.17
C ASN A 33 -1.38 -39.06 -40.80
N THR A 34 -0.31 -38.50 -40.24
CA THR A 34 -0.28 -37.12 -39.73
C THR A 34 0.09 -36.04 -40.77
N SER A 35 0.01 -36.35 -42.07
CA SER A 35 0.37 -35.39 -43.13
C SER A 35 -0.64 -34.23 -43.30
N SER A 36 -1.85 -34.37 -42.76
CA SER A 36 -2.84 -33.31 -42.55
C SER A 36 -3.96 -33.85 -41.65
N ILE A 37 -4.81 -32.97 -41.11
CA ILE A 37 -5.99 -33.37 -40.34
C ILE A 37 -6.92 -34.28 -41.16
N ALA A 38 -7.15 -33.93 -42.43
CA ALA A 38 -8.00 -34.74 -43.32
C ALA A 38 -7.45 -36.15 -43.51
N ASN A 39 -6.13 -36.28 -43.67
CA ASN A 39 -5.47 -37.57 -43.84
C ASN A 39 -5.45 -38.38 -42.54
N LEU A 40 -5.32 -37.73 -41.38
CA LEU A 40 -5.37 -38.40 -40.08
C LEU A 40 -6.77 -38.96 -39.79
N ILE A 41 -7.82 -38.20 -40.13
CA ILE A 41 -9.21 -38.66 -40.00
C ILE A 41 -9.49 -39.83 -40.95
N ALA A 42 -8.96 -39.78 -42.18
CA ALA A 42 -9.15 -40.84 -43.17
C ALA A 42 -8.37 -42.12 -42.84
N THR A 43 -7.19 -41.98 -42.22
CA THR A 43 -6.30 -43.10 -41.87
C THR A 43 -5.77 -42.93 -40.44
N PRO A 44 -6.61 -43.14 -39.43
CA PRO A 44 -6.20 -43.09 -38.03
C PRO A 44 -5.30 -44.28 -37.67
N GLY A 45 -4.60 -44.18 -36.54
CA GLY A 45 -3.89 -45.29 -35.93
C GLY A 45 -4.78 -46.49 -35.61
N PRO A 46 -4.24 -47.71 -35.48
CA PRO A 46 -5.00 -48.88 -35.05
C PRO A 46 -5.62 -48.74 -33.65
N ASP A 47 -5.09 -47.84 -32.83
CA ASP A 47 -5.54 -47.50 -31.49
C ASP A 47 -6.42 -46.24 -31.45
N GLY A 48 -6.73 -45.61 -32.59
CA GLY A 48 -7.49 -44.37 -32.70
C GLY A 48 -6.61 -43.18 -33.10
N ILE A 49 -7.08 -41.96 -32.85
CA ILE A 49 -6.32 -40.72 -33.04
C ILE A 49 -5.80 -40.26 -31.68
N SER A 50 -4.48 -40.25 -31.50
CA SER A 50 -3.85 -39.73 -30.28
C SER A 50 -3.72 -38.20 -30.31
N LEU A 51 -3.48 -37.59 -29.14
CA LEU A 51 -3.16 -36.16 -29.05
C LEU A 51 -1.88 -35.81 -29.85
N ARG A 52 -0.86 -36.68 -29.76
CA ARG A 52 0.40 -36.52 -30.50
C ARG A 52 0.15 -36.44 -32.00
N GLU A 53 -0.67 -37.34 -32.54
CA GLU A 53 -1.01 -37.35 -33.96
C GLU A 53 -1.82 -36.13 -34.36
N ALA A 54 -2.81 -35.77 -33.55
CA ALA A 54 -3.66 -34.61 -33.79
C ALA A 54 -2.84 -33.32 -33.90
N ILE A 55 -1.86 -33.11 -32.99
CA ILE A 55 -0.97 -31.95 -33.04
C ILE A 55 -0.10 -31.96 -34.29
N VAL A 56 0.52 -33.10 -34.65
CA VAL A 56 1.36 -33.19 -35.86
C VAL A 56 0.53 -32.94 -37.13
N ALA A 57 -0.68 -33.49 -37.19
CA ALA A 57 -1.59 -33.27 -38.31
C ALA A 57 -2.06 -31.82 -38.41
N ALA A 58 -2.34 -31.15 -37.29
CA ALA A 58 -2.68 -29.72 -37.25
C ALA A 58 -1.48 -28.84 -37.65
N ASN A 59 -0.26 -29.15 -37.19
CA ASN A 59 0.96 -28.49 -37.66
C ASN A 59 1.18 -28.59 -39.17
N ASN A 60 0.73 -29.69 -39.79
CA ASN A 60 0.81 -29.91 -41.24
C ASN A 60 -0.43 -29.42 -42.01
N THR A 61 -1.41 -28.84 -41.32
CA THR A 61 -2.63 -28.29 -41.93
C THR A 61 -2.59 -26.77 -41.88
N ALA A 62 -3.01 -26.12 -42.97
CA ALA A 62 -3.00 -24.67 -43.06
C ALA A 62 -4.29 -24.10 -42.45
N GLY A 63 -4.16 -23.22 -41.46
CA GLY A 63 -5.29 -22.55 -40.83
C GLY A 63 -5.11 -22.44 -39.33
N THR A 64 -6.21 -22.05 -38.67
CA THR A 64 -6.37 -22.24 -37.22
C THR A 64 -7.24 -23.47 -37.05
N ASP A 65 -6.65 -24.55 -36.53
CA ASP A 65 -7.30 -25.85 -36.44
C ASP A 65 -7.76 -26.16 -35.01
N ASP A 66 -8.83 -26.95 -34.88
CA ASP A 66 -9.40 -27.33 -33.58
C ASP A 66 -9.11 -28.81 -33.26
N ILE A 67 -8.52 -29.06 -32.09
CA ILE A 67 -8.33 -30.38 -31.50
C ILE A 67 -9.28 -30.51 -30.32
N THR A 68 -10.18 -31.48 -30.37
CA THR A 68 -11.14 -31.80 -29.31
C THR A 68 -10.91 -33.20 -28.75
N PHE A 69 -11.57 -33.57 -27.67
CA PHE A 69 -11.47 -34.91 -27.08
C PHE A 69 -12.84 -35.60 -27.04
N SER A 70 -12.88 -36.84 -27.51
CA SER A 70 -14.02 -37.76 -27.37
C SER A 70 -13.82 -38.78 -26.25
N VAL A 71 -12.67 -38.73 -25.58
CA VAL A 71 -12.27 -39.58 -24.47
C VAL A 71 -11.97 -38.74 -23.22
N SER A 72 -12.07 -39.36 -22.06
CA SER A 72 -11.68 -38.80 -20.76
C SER A 72 -10.77 -39.76 -20.02
N GLY A 73 -9.81 -39.26 -19.27
CA GLY A 73 -8.87 -40.05 -18.50
C GLY A 73 -7.43 -39.59 -18.66
N THR A 74 -6.49 -40.42 -18.23
CA THR A 74 -5.07 -40.10 -18.20
C THR A 74 -4.36 -40.60 -19.46
N ILE A 75 -3.67 -39.69 -20.13
CA ILE A 75 -2.67 -39.98 -21.16
C ILE A 75 -1.31 -40.03 -20.46
N ASN A 76 -0.69 -41.22 -20.42
CA ASN A 76 0.68 -41.36 -19.92
C ASN A 76 1.64 -40.98 -21.04
N VAL A 77 2.27 -39.82 -20.90
CA VAL A 77 3.16 -39.26 -21.92
C VAL A 77 4.48 -40.03 -21.91
N VAL A 78 4.94 -40.50 -23.08
CA VAL A 78 6.15 -41.34 -23.23
C VAL A 78 7.36 -40.61 -23.82
N GLY A 79 7.19 -39.31 -24.12
CA GLY A 79 8.20 -38.45 -24.72
C GLY A 79 7.64 -37.05 -24.94
N GLN A 80 8.49 -36.05 -25.22
CA GLN A 80 8.06 -34.68 -25.55
C GLN A 80 6.86 -34.69 -26.51
N ILE A 81 5.73 -34.14 -26.08
CA ILE A 81 4.57 -33.93 -26.96
C ILE A 81 5.02 -33.01 -28.10
N PRO A 82 4.60 -33.26 -29.35
CA PRO A 82 5.08 -32.48 -30.50
C PRO A 82 4.89 -30.98 -30.26
N VAL A 83 5.93 -30.21 -30.60
CA VAL A 83 5.91 -28.75 -30.50
C VAL A 83 4.79 -28.18 -31.38
N ILE A 84 4.01 -27.25 -30.85
CA ILE A 84 2.95 -26.57 -31.58
C ILE A 84 3.57 -25.43 -32.40
N THR A 85 3.51 -25.54 -33.72
CA THR A 85 4.15 -24.62 -34.67
C THR A 85 3.16 -23.85 -35.54
N THR A 86 1.90 -24.25 -35.60
CA THR A 86 0.81 -23.50 -36.25
C THR A 86 -0.25 -23.07 -35.24
N PRO A 87 -0.96 -21.95 -35.48
CA PRO A 87 -2.07 -21.53 -34.63
C PRO A 87 -3.13 -22.64 -34.54
N MET A 88 -3.56 -22.98 -33.32
CA MET A 88 -4.57 -24.02 -33.09
C MET A 88 -5.26 -23.85 -31.75
N THR A 89 -6.39 -24.53 -31.60
CA THR A 89 -7.17 -24.57 -30.36
C THR A 89 -7.26 -26.01 -29.86
N ILE A 90 -6.87 -26.27 -28.62
CA ILE A 90 -6.98 -27.58 -27.96
C ILE A 90 -8.01 -27.48 -26.85
N ILE A 91 -9.12 -28.22 -26.97
CA ILE A 91 -10.25 -28.18 -26.02
C ILE A 91 -10.54 -29.58 -25.49
N ALA A 92 -10.13 -29.85 -24.25
CA ALA A 92 -10.51 -31.07 -23.54
C ALA A 92 -11.81 -30.91 -22.73
N SER A 93 -12.12 -29.71 -22.26
CA SER A 93 -13.34 -29.41 -21.52
C SER A 93 -13.71 -27.94 -21.64
N THR A 94 -15.01 -27.64 -21.68
CA THR A 94 -15.56 -26.26 -21.63
C THR A 94 -16.23 -25.94 -20.30
N SER A 95 -16.25 -26.89 -19.36
CA SER A 95 -16.99 -26.78 -18.10
C SER A 95 -16.21 -26.06 -16.98
N GLY A 96 -14.91 -25.82 -17.16
CA GLY A 96 -14.01 -25.31 -16.12
C GLY A 96 -13.38 -26.40 -15.24
N THR A 97 -13.71 -27.66 -15.49
CA THR A 97 -13.05 -28.81 -14.86
C THR A 97 -12.44 -29.70 -15.95
N PRO A 98 -11.13 -29.98 -15.90
CA PRO A 98 -10.49 -30.88 -16.85
C PRO A 98 -11.04 -32.31 -16.76
N THR A 99 -11.11 -32.97 -17.92
CA THR A 99 -11.51 -34.38 -18.05
C THR A 99 -10.39 -35.27 -18.59
N VAL A 100 -9.30 -34.66 -19.04
CA VAL A 100 -8.11 -35.31 -19.60
C VAL A 100 -6.89 -34.84 -18.84
N GLU A 101 -6.10 -35.80 -18.35
CA GLU A 101 -4.82 -35.59 -17.69
C GLU A 101 -3.68 -35.97 -18.63
N LEU A 102 -2.71 -35.09 -18.81
CA LEU A 102 -1.42 -35.39 -19.41
C LEU A 102 -0.44 -35.64 -18.25
N ASN A 103 -0.15 -36.92 -18.01
CA ASN A 103 0.77 -37.35 -16.96
C ASN A 103 2.20 -37.42 -17.52
N GLY A 104 3.04 -36.47 -17.10
CA GLY A 104 4.41 -36.30 -17.55
C GLY A 104 5.45 -37.23 -16.91
N ALA A 105 5.07 -38.07 -15.94
CA ALA A 105 6.02 -38.87 -15.15
C ALA A 105 6.89 -39.83 -16.00
N GLY A 106 6.42 -40.23 -17.17
CA GLY A 106 7.14 -41.08 -18.13
C GLY A 106 7.73 -40.34 -19.33
N ALA A 107 7.61 -39.01 -19.40
CA ALA A 107 7.93 -38.24 -20.60
C ALA A 107 9.43 -38.06 -20.85
N GLY A 108 10.26 -38.26 -19.82
CA GLY A 108 11.70 -38.11 -19.86
C GLY A 108 12.21 -36.88 -19.10
N ALA A 109 13.53 -36.81 -18.90
CA ALA A 109 14.17 -35.64 -18.32
C ALA A 109 14.14 -34.46 -19.31
N SER A 110 14.05 -33.24 -18.81
CA SER A 110 14.07 -32.03 -19.65
C SER A 110 12.91 -31.90 -20.64
N VAL A 111 11.73 -32.35 -20.22
CA VAL A 111 10.51 -32.32 -21.05
C VAL A 111 9.46 -31.44 -20.39
N ASP A 112 8.99 -30.45 -21.14
CA ASP A 112 7.79 -29.67 -20.87
C ASP A 112 6.55 -30.42 -21.34
N GLY A 113 5.39 -30.11 -20.76
CA GLY A 113 4.12 -30.69 -21.18
C GLY A 113 3.71 -30.30 -22.60
N LEU A 114 3.34 -29.02 -22.79
CA LEU A 114 3.06 -28.45 -24.11
C LEU A 114 4.02 -27.31 -24.41
N VAL A 115 4.61 -27.33 -25.61
CA VAL A 115 5.56 -26.31 -26.09
C VAL A 115 4.94 -25.55 -27.25
N LEU A 116 4.77 -24.24 -27.09
CA LEU A 116 4.12 -23.36 -28.05
C LEU A 116 5.15 -22.42 -28.68
N LYS A 117 5.37 -22.54 -30.00
CA LYS A 117 6.34 -21.71 -30.76
C LYS A 117 5.70 -21.02 -31.96
N THR A 118 4.48 -20.54 -31.78
CA THR A 118 3.66 -19.90 -32.81
C THR A 118 2.80 -18.81 -32.17
N THR A 119 1.80 -18.27 -32.86
CA THR A 119 0.88 -17.27 -32.28
C THR A 119 -0.52 -17.85 -32.11
N GLY A 120 -1.33 -17.28 -31.22
CA GLY A 120 -2.78 -17.53 -31.22
C GLY A 120 -3.20 -18.93 -30.81
N VAL A 121 -2.39 -19.64 -30.02
CA VAL A 121 -2.78 -20.97 -29.51
C VAL A 121 -3.71 -20.83 -28.32
N THR A 122 -4.83 -21.56 -28.33
CA THR A 122 -5.73 -21.68 -27.18
C THR A 122 -5.65 -23.07 -26.58
N ILE A 123 -5.35 -23.16 -25.28
CA ILE A 123 -5.37 -24.41 -24.51
C ILE A 123 -6.51 -24.31 -23.49
N ARG A 124 -7.44 -25.27 -23.52
CA ARG A 124 -8.61 -25.27 -22.64
C ARG A 124 -8.91 -26.63 -22.01
N GLY A 125 -9.09 -26.64 -20.70
CA GLY A 125 -9.70 -27.77 -20.00
C GLY A 125 -8.81 -29.00 -19.85
N LEU A 126 -7.49 -28.84 -19.89
CA LEU A 126 -6.53 -29.93 -19.69
C LEU A 126 -5.97 -29.93 -18.26
N CYS A 127 -5.62 -31.10 -17.76
CA CYS A 127 -4.77 -31.24 -16.58
C CYS A 127 -3.35 -31.63 -17.04
N LEU A 128 -2.32 -30.86 -16.65
CA LEU A 128 -0.91 -31.13 -17.01
C LEU A 128 -0.09 -31.19 -15.73
N ASN A 129 0.56 -32.32 -15.48
CA ASN A 129 1.23 -32.55 -14.21
C ASN A 129 2.41 -33.51 -14.34
N ARG A 130 3.31 -33.49 -13.34
CA ARG A 130 4.51 -34.35 -13.24
C ARG A 130 5.47 -34.27 -14.42
N PHE A 131 5.50 -33.15 -15.14
CA PHE A 131 6.53 -32.90 -16.14
C PHE A 131 7.86 -32.55 -15.48
N ALA A 132 8.95 -32.89 -16.15
CA ALA A 132 10.30 -32.67 -15.62
C ALA A 132 10.76 -31.21 -15.69
N PHE A 133 10.04 -30.37 -16.44
CA PHE A 133 10.15 -28.91 -16.51
C PHE A 133 8.74 -28.32 -16.29
N SER A 134 8.25 -27.47 -17.19
CA SER A 134 6.99 -26.75 -17.01
C SER A 134 5.79 -27.53 -17.55
N GLY A 135 4.61 -27.27 -17.00
CA GLY A 135 3.37 -27.81 -17.55
C GLY A 135 3.14 -27.29 -18.98
N ILE A 136 3.27 -25.98 -19.17
CA ILE A 136 3.16 -25.32 -20.48
C ILE A 136 4.33 -24.35 -20.63
N TYR A 137 5.06 -24.46 -21.74
CA TYR A 137 6.15 -23.55 -22.11
C TYR A 137 5.80 -22.80 -23.40
N ILE A 138 5.89 -21.48 -23.36
CA ILE A 138 5.58 -20.58 -24.48
C ILE A 138 6.84 -19.80 -24.84
N GLU A 139 7.21 -19.80 -26.12
CA GLU A 139 8.37 -19.08 -26.62
C GLU A 139 8.07 -18.33 -27.91
N GLY A 140 8.32 -17.01 -27.90
CA GLY A 140 8.27 -16.17 -29.09
C GLY A 140 6.88 -15.66 -29.45
N GLY A 141 6.15 -16.33 -30.33
CA GLY A 141 4.85 -15.81 -30.82
C GLY A 141 3.87 -15.52 -29.68
N GLY A 142 3.01 -14.50 -29.84
CA GLY A 142 2.10 -14.01 -28.79
C GLY A 142 0.62 -14.35 -28.98
N SER A 143 -0.23 -13.74 -28.15
CA SER A 143 -1.69 -13.88 -28.20
C SER A 143 -2.23 -15.29 -27.88
N HIS A 144 -1.55 -16.01 -26.99
CA HIS A 144 -2.01 -17.30 -26.49
C HIS A 144 -3.09 -17.15 -25.41
N THR A 145 -3.95 -18.16 -25.28
CA THR A 145 -4.94 -18.25 -24.20
C THR A 145 -4.84 -19.59 -23.50
N ILE A 146 -4.60 -19.60 -22.19
CA ILE A 146 -4.65 -20.80 -21.34
C ILE A 146 -5.84 -20.65 -20.39
N ALA A 147 -6.85 -21.50 -20.49
CA ALA A 147 -8.10 -21.35 -19.74
C ALA A 147 -8.64 -22.67 -19.19
N GLY A 148 -9.29 -22.63 -18.03
CA GLY A 148 -9.99 -23.78 -17.42
C GLY A 148 -9.11 -25.01 -17.17
N SER A 149 -7.78 -24.84 -17.11
CA SER A 149 -6.79 -25.91 -17.07
C SER A 149 -6.16 -26.06 -15.69
N TYR A 150 -5.79 -27.27 -15.30
CA TYR A 150 -5.19 -27.59 -14.00
C TYR A 150 -3.71 -27.96 -14.19
N LEU A 151 -2.80 -27.15 -13.66
CA LEU A 151 -1.36 -27.23 -13.92
C LEU A 151 -0.62 -27.50 -12.60
N GLY A 152 -0.07 -28.71 -12.46
CA GLY A 152 0.64 -29.19 -11.27
C GLY A 152 -0.24 -29.89 -10.21
N THR A 153 -1.53 -30.12 -10.50
CA THR A 153 -2.44 -30.86 -9.60
C THR A 153 -2.98 -32.13 -10.24
N ASN A 154 -3.71 -32.94 -9.46
CA ASN A 154 -4.53 -34.02 -10.00
C ASN A 154 -5.76 -33.50 -10.78
N LEU A 155 -6.46 -34.38 -11.51
CA LEU A 155 -7.64 -34.02 -12.31
C LEU A 155 -8.78 -33.37 -11.49
N ALA A 156 -8.86 -33.64 -10.18
CA ALA A 156 -9.81 -33.04 -9.27
C ALA A 156 -9.36 -31.67 -8.71
N GLY A 157 -8.08 -31.30 -8.90
CA GLY A 157 -7.48 -30.08 -8.35
C GLY A 157 -7.37 -30.09 -6.82
N THR A 158 -7.26 -31.26 -6.20
CA THR A 158 -7.26 -31.46 -4.74
C THR A 158 -5.94 -31.98 -4.18
N ALA A 159 -5.01 -32.42 -5.04
CA ALA A 159 -3.72 -32.97 -4.63
C ALA A 159 -2.59 -32.41 -5.48
N ASP A 160 -1.44 -32.21 -4.83
CA ASP A 160 -0.17 -31.84 -5.44
C ASP A 160 0.37 -32.99 -6.31
N PHE A 161 0.48 -32.74 -7.61
CA PHE A 161 1.21 -33.56 -8.59
C PHE A 161 2.15 -32.67 -9.42
N GLY A 162 2.84 -31.75 -8.75
CA GLY A 162 3.64 -30.69 -9.34
C GLY A 162 4.45 -31.02 -10.59
N ASN A 163 4.55 -30.05 -11.47
CA ASN A 163 5.65 -30.01 -12.43
C ASN A 163 6.95 -29.59 -11.69
N VAL A 164 8.10 -30.02 -12.20
CA VAL A 164 9.39 -29.77 -11.53
C VAL A 164 9.84 -28.31 -11.63
N ASP A 165 9.37 -27.59 -12.65
CA ASP A 165 9.60 -26.16 -12.82
C ASP A 165 8.27 -25.42 -12.58
N ASP A 166 7.80 -24.62 -13.54
CA ASP A 166 6.58 -23.83 -13.39
C ASP A 166 5.30 -24.55 -13.83
N GLY A 167 4.15 -24.00 -13.43
CA GLY A 167 2.88 -24.33 -14.07
C GLY A 167 2.83 -23.84 -15.52
N VAL A 168 3.13 -22.56 -15.74
CA VAL A 168 3.24 -21.92 -17.05
C VAL A 168 4.49 -21.04 -17.10
N THR A 169 5.38 -21.29 -18.06
CA THR A 169 6.53 -20.44 -18.36
C THR A 169 6.29 -19.74 -19.69
N ILE A 170 6.49 -18.42 -19.74
CA ILE A 170 6.36 -17.62 -20.95
C ILE A 170 7.64 -16.82 -21.15
N VAL A 171 8.26 -16.99 -22.32
CA VAL A 171 9.51 -16.34 -22.69
C VAL A 171 9.33 -15.59 -24.00
N GLN A 172 9.65 -14.29 -23.98
CA GLN A 172 9.68 -13.43 -25.16
C GLN A 172 8.39 -13.44 -25.99
N SER A 173 7.24 -13.56 -25.31
CA SER A 173 5.94 -13.71 -25.95
C SER A 173 4.94 -12.69 -25.43
N PRO A 174 4.46 -11.77 -26.28
CA PRO A 174 3.58 -10.68 -25.84
C PRO A 174 2.09 -11.05 -25.86
N ASN A 175 1.29 -10.27 -25.15
CA ASN A 175 -0.18 -10.24 -25.26
C ASN A 175 -0.87 -11.58 -24.96
N ASN A 176 -0.33 -12.37 -24.03
CA ASN A 176 -0.94 -13.64 -23.64
C ASN A 176 -2.04 -13.46 -22.60
N THR A 177 -2.97 -14.40 -22.52
CA THR A 177 -4.01 -14.46 -21.49
C THR A 177 -3.94 -15.80 -20.75
N ILE A 178 -3.68 -15.74 -19.44
CA ILE A 178 -3.75 -16.87 -18.53
C ILE A 178 -5.00 -16.69 -17.68
N GLY A 179 -6.02 -17.49 -17.97
CA GLY A 179 -7.34 -17.49 -17.35
C GLY A 179 -8.37 -16.72 -18.18
N GLY A 180 -9.28 -16.01 -17.51
CA GLY A 180 -10.38 -15.29 -18.18
C GLY A 180 -11.39 -14.73 -17.18
N PHE A 181 -12.51 -14.23 -17.71
CA PHE A 181 -13.57 -13.60 -16.92
C PHE A 181 -14.64 -14.58 -16.46
N ALA A 182 -14.86 -15.65 -17.24
CA ALA A 182 -15.87 -16.63 -16.89
C ALA A 182 -15.32 -17.58 -15.82
N PRO A 183 -16.14 -18.06 -14.86
CA PRO A 183 -15.71 -19.09 -13.91
C PRO A 183 -15.12 -20.34 -14.58
N GLN A 184 -15.54 -20.67 -15.81
CA GLN A 184 -15.02 -21.80 -16.58
C GLN A 184 -13.65 -21.55 -17.22
N ASP A 185 -13.18 -20.30 -17.27
CA ASP A 185 -11.85 -19.95 -17.76
C ASP A 185 -10.78 -20.06 -16.66
N ARG A 186 -11.19 -20.20 -15.40
CA ARG A 186 -10.30 -20.25 -14.24
C ARG A 186 -9.34 -21.43 -14.32
N ASN A 187 -8.05 -21.14 -14.37
CA ASN A 187 -7.04 -22.17 -14.16
C ASN A 187 -6.80 -22.43 -12.68
N VAL A 188 -6.34 -23.64 -12.36
CA VAL A 188 -5.77 -24.00 -11.07
C VAL A 188 -4.29 -24.30 -11.29
N ILE A 189 -3.41 -23.42 -10.83
CA ILE A 189 -1.97 -23.46 -11.11
C ILE A 189 -1.23 -23.61 -9.78
N SER A 190 -0.92 -24.84 -9.40
CA SER A 190 -0.63 -25.19 -7.99
C SER A 190 0.19 -26.47 -7.91
N GLY A 191 0.95 -26.63 -6.83
CA GLY A 191 1.81 -27.81 -6.60
C GLY A 191 3.14 -27.78 -7.35
N ASN A 192 3.41 -26.76 -8.16
CA ASN A 192 4.64 -26.71 -8.97
C ASN A 192 5.86 -26.40 -8.09
N ASN A 193 7.02 -26.92 -8.50
CA ASN A 193 8.24 -26.85 -7.69
C ASN A 193 9.00 -25.52 -7.82
N ASP A 194 8.60 -24.65 -8.74
CA ASP A 194 9.03 -23.25 -8.80
C ASP A 194 7.80 -22.30 -8.75
N ALA A 195 7.54 -21.51 -9.80
CA ALA A 195 6.43 -20.56 -9.83
C ALA A 195 5.12 -21.18 -10.36
N GLY A 196 4.00 -20.55 -10.04
CA GLY A 196 2.75 -20.84 -10.74
C GLY A 196 2.82 -20.39 -12.20
N VAL A 197 3.06 -19.09 -12.40
CA VAL A 197 3.20 -18.45 -13.71
C VAL A 197 4.47 -17.61 -13.72
N ASP A 198 5.38 -17.90 -14.64
CA ASP A 198 6.61 -17.13 -14.86
C ASP A 198 6.57 -16.38 -16.21
N LEU A 199 6.82 -15.07 -16.16
CA LEU A 199 6.80 -14.17 -17.32
C LEU A 199 8.17 -13.52 -17.50
N TYR A 200 8.85 -13.86 -18.60
CA TYR A 200 10.16 -13.30 -18.94
C TYR A 200 10.12 -12.59 -20.30
N GLU A 201 10.28 -11.27 -20.33
CA GLU A 201 10.21 -10.45 -21.55
C GLU A 201 8.86 -10.58 -22.31
N CYS A 202 7.75 -10.60 -21.56
CA CYS A 202 6.40 -10.92 -22.06
C CYS A 202 5.38 -9.78 -21.88
N PRO A 203 5.56 -8.64 -22.58
CA PRO A 203 4.75 -7.46 -22.34
C PRO A 203 3.26 -7.67 -22.68
N LEU A 204 2.38 -6.87 -22.08
CA LEU A 204 0.93 -6.91 -22.29
C LEU A 204 0.25 -8.23 -21.90
N THR A 205 0.93 -9.09 -21.14
CA THR A 205 0.37 -10.36 -20.68
C THR A 205 -0.63 -10.14 -19.54
N LYS A 206 -1.75 -10.86 -19.58
CA LYS A 206 -2.82 -10.81 -18.59
C LYS A 206 -2.92 -12.14 -17.85
N VAL A 207 -2.73 -12.11 -16.54
CA VAL A 207 -2.98 -13.26 -15.64
C VAL A 207 -4.21 -12.91 -14.82
N ARG A 208 -5.36 -13.51 -15.11
CA ARG A 208 -6.66 -13.10 -14.54
C ARG A 208 -7.60 -14.26 -14.27
N GLY A 209 -8.38 -14.15 -13.19
CA GLY A 209 -9.42 -15.11 -12.85
C GLY A 209 -8.91 -16.48 -12.39
N ASN A 210 -7.63 -16.62 -12.01
CA ASN A 210 -6.99 -17.90 -11.68
C ASN A 210 -7.00 -18.19 -10.17
N TYR A 211 -6.87 -19.48 -9.82
CA TYR A 211 -6.46 -19.93 -8.50
C TYR A 211 -5.01 -20.42 -8.56
N ILE A 212 -4.14 -19.80 -7.77
CA ILE A 212 -2.69 -20.02 -7.81
C ILE A 212 -2.17 -20.33 -6.39
N GLY A 213 -1.59 -21.52 -6.22
CA GLY A 213 -1.14 -22.07 -4.94
C GLY A 213 -2.23 -22.65 -4.04
N THR A 214 -3.44 -22.86 -4.57
CA THR A 214 -4.60 -23.40 -3.82
C THR A 214 -5.29 -24.52 -4.58
N ASN A 215 -6.09 -25.32 -3.87
CA ASN A 215 -6.94 -26.31 -4.51
C ASN A 215 -8.04 -25.66 -5.38
N ALA A 216 -8.68 -26.46 -6.25
CA ALA A 216 -9.75 -25.99 -7.13
C ALA A 216 -10.96 -25.39 -6.41
N ALA A 217 -11.14 -25.71 -5.12
CA ALA A 217 -12.18 -25.14 -4.27
C ALA A 217 -11.77 -23.82 -3.59
N ALA A 218 -10.53 -23.34 -3.79
CA ALA A 218 -9.95 -22.15 -3.15
C ALA A 218 -10.04 -22.16 -1.61
N ALA A 219 -9.99 -23.36 -1.02
CA ALA A 219 -10.24 -23.58 0.41
C ALA A 219 -9.00 -24.08 1.17
N ALA A 220 -8.00 -24.62 0.47
CA ALA A 220 -6.77 -25.11 1.07
C ALA A 220 -5.57 -24.84 0.14
N ALA A 221 -4.39 -24.66 0.74
CA ALA A 221 -3.16 -24.48 -0.01
C ALA A 221 -2.75 -25.79 -0.72
N ILE A 222 -2.32 -25.65 -1.97
CA ILE A 222 -1.48 -26.61 -2.70
C ILE A 222 -0.33 -25.75 -3.25
N PRO A 223 0.66 -25.43 -2.41
CA PRO A 223 1.67 -24.42 -2.70
C PRO A 223 2.37 -24.63 -4.04
N ASN A 224 2.66 -23.55 -4.77
CA ASN A 224 3.88 -23.55 -5.58
C ASN A 224 5.05 -23.19 -4.63
N ASN A 225 6.23 -23.77 -4.85
CA ASN A 225 7.34 -23.64 -3.89
C ASN A 225 8.01 -22.25 -3.91
N PHE A 226 7.79 -21.45 -4.95
CA PHE A 226 8.33 -20.10 -5.09
C PHE A 226 7.21 -19.06 -5.29
N GLU A 227 7.16 -18.29 -6.38
CA GLU A 227 6.08 -17.31 -6.61
C GLU A 227 4.75 -17.96 -7.01
N GLY A 228 3.64 -17.30 -6.66
CA GLY A 228 2.40 -17.52 -7.41
C GLY A 228 2.54 -17.00 -8.84
N VAL A 229 2.95 -15.75 -8.99
CA VAL A 229 3.21 -15.09 -10.28
C VAL A 229 4.52 -14.32 -10.22
N ASN A 230 5.42 -14.60 -11.16
CA ASN A 230 6.68 -13.88 -11.34
C ASN A 230 6.66 -13.07 -12.63
N VAL A 231 7.08 -11.81 -12.57
CA VAL A 231 7.13 -10.91 -13.73
C VAL A 231 8.51 -10.28 -13.83
N VAL A 232 9.25 -10.67 -14.87
CA VAL A 232 10.64 -10.27 -15.10
C VAL A 232 10.81 -9.69 -16.50
N ARG A 233 11.50 -8.55 -16.58
CA ARG A 233 11.83 -7.82 -17.82
C ARG A 233 10.63 -7.58 -18.74
N SER A 234 9.45 -7.45 -18.15
CA SER A 234 8.17 -7.37 -18.86
C SER A 234 7.49 -6.06 -18.52
N ALA A 235 6.76 -5.50 -19.49
CA ALA A 235 6.08 -4.24 -19.33
C ALA A 235 4.58 -4.33 -19.62
N ASP A 236 3.81 -3.49 -18.95
CA ASP A 236 2.37 -3.33 -19.20
C ASP A 236 1.57 -4.64 -18.98
N CYS A 237 2.09 -5.57 -18.16
CA CYS A 237 1.37 -6.77 -17.76
C CYS A 237 0.31 -6.45 -16.71
N VAL A 238 -0.79 -7.22 -16.70
CA VAL A 238 -1.88 -7.08 -15.73
C VAL A 238 -2.06 -8.40 -15.00
N ILE A 239 -1.86 -8.37 -13.69
CA ILE A 239 -2.13 -9.47 -12.78
C ILE A 239 -3.43 -9.12 -12.05
N GLY A 240 -4.50 -9.79 -12.45
CA GLY A 240 -5.86 -9.59 -11.95
C GLY A 240 -6.65 -8.64 -12.84
N GLY A 241 -7.35 -7.70 -12.21
CA GLY A 241 -8.21 -6.74 -12.90
C GLY A 241 -9.09 -5.92 -11.97
N ASP A 242 -10.02 -5.17 -12.53
CA ASP A 242 -10.98 -4.32 -11.80
C ASP A 242 -12.43 -4.68 -12.14
N ASP A 243 -13.38 -3.88 -11.65
CA ASP A 243 -14.82 -4.09 -11.90
C ASP A 243 -15.17 -3.83 -13.37
N ASP A 244 -14.53 -2.84 -13.99
CA ASP A 244 -14.81 -2.38 -15.36
C ASP A 244 -14.30 -3.30 -16.47
N ASP A 245 -13.43 -4.26 -16.14
CA ASP A 245 -12.79 -5.14 -17.12
C ASP A 245 -13.77 -5.96 -17.99
N ASP A 246 -15.00 -6.17 -17.51
CA ASP A 246 -16.05 -6.86 -18.27
C ASP A 246 -17.06 -5.90 -18.95
N GLY A 247 -16.82 -4.60 -18.84
CA GLY A 247 -17.65 -3.53 -19.38
C GLY A 247 -18.81 -3.10 -18.48
N ALA A 248 -18.87 -3.54 -17.21
CA ALA A 248 -19.92 -3.16 -16.26
C ALA A 248 -19.38 -2.81 -14.86
N LEU A 249 -19.81 -1.66 -14.32
CA LEU A 249 -19.60 -1.28 -12.92
C LEU A 249 -20.66 -1.91 -12.01
N ASP A 250 -20.60 -3.23 -11.82
CA ASP A 250 -21.60 -3.99 -11.04
C ASP A 250 -21.10 -4.53 -9.69
N GLY A 251 -19.84 -4.25 -9.34
CA GLY A 251 -19.12 -4.70 -8.15
C GLY A 251 -18.52 -6.11 -8.27
N ASN A 252 -18.76 -6.84 -9.36
CA ASN A 252 -18.20 -8.17 -9.59
C ASN A 252 -16.89 -8.11 -10.39
N VAL A 253 -15.77 -8.05 -9.67
CA VAL A 253 -14.44 -8.23 -10.26
C VAL A 253 -14.25 -9.66 -10.78
N LYS A 254 -14.59 -9.90 -12.06
CA LYS A 254 -14.48 -11.22 -12.72
C LYS A 254 -13.03 -11.64 -12.99
N ALA A 255 -12.13 -10.67 -13.10
CA ALA A 255 -10.71 -10.88 -13.37
C ALA A 255 -9.87 -11.22 -12.12
N ARG A 256 -10.47 -11.27 -10.93
CA ARG A 256 -9.77 -11.49 -9.65
C ARG A 256 -9.01 -12.83 -9.62
N ASN A 257 -7.69 -12.78 -9.40
CA ASN A 257 -6.95 -13.98 -9.02
C ASN A 257 -7.00 -14.20 -7.50
N LEU A 258 -6.93 -15.48 -7.11
CA LEU A 258 -6.56 -15.90 -5.77
C LEU A 258 -5.12 -16.41 -5.80
N ILE A 259 -4.20 -15.74 -5.11
CA ILE A 259 -2.76 -16.02 -5.14
C ILE A 259 -2.28 -16.27 -3.71
N SER A 260 -2.29 -17.52 -3.28
CA SER A 260 -2.21 -17.89 -1.88
C SER A 260 -1.52 -19.24 -1.68
N GLY A 261 -0.91 -19.48 -0.53
CA GLY A 261 -0.20 -20.73 -0.24
C GLY A 261 1.21 -20.84 -0.81
N ASN A 262 1.68 -19.88 -1.63
CA ASN A 262 3.00 -19.91 -2.28
C ASN A 262 4.10 -19.44 -1.31
N ARG A 263 5.36 -19.33 -1.77
CA ARG A 263 6.37 -18.59 -1.02
C ARG A 263 6.07 -17.11 -1.06
N TYR A 264 6.20 -16.50 -2.24
CA TYR A 264 5.76 -15.14 -2.53
C TYR A 264 4.42 -15.18 -3.27
N GLY A 265 3.53 -14.22 -3.03
CA GLY A 265 2.31 -14.12 -3.83
C GLY A 265 2.62 -13.69 -5.26
N VAL A 266 2.97 -12.42 -5.44
CA VAL A 266 3.38 -11.83 -6.72
C VAL A 266 4.75 -11.19 -6.57
N SER A 267 5.68 -11.52 -7.45
CA SER A 267 6.98 -10.86 -7.56
C SER A 267 7.08 -10.11 -8.89
N ILE A 268 7.54 -8.87 -8.85
CA ILE A 268 7.84 -8.06 -10.03
C ILE A 268 9.26 -7.54 -9.88
N GLY A 269 10.12 -7.88 -10.84
CA GLY A 269 11.48 -7.41 -10.77
C GLY A 269 12.33 -7.57 -12.02
N GLY A 270 13.63 -7.32 -11.86
CA GLY A 270 14.56 -7.26 -12.97
C GLY A 270 14.49 -5.97 -13.78
N LEU A 271 15.35 -5.90 -14.79
CA LEU A 271 15.59 -4.70 -15.58
C LEU A 271 14.44 -4.39 -16.54
N ASN A 272 14.15 -3.11 -16.76
CA ASN A 272 13.13 -2.65 -17.71
C ASN A 272 11.73 -3.26 -17.46
N THR A 273 11.44 -3.65 -16.22
CA THR A 273 10.14 -4.16 -15.80
C THR A 273 9.25 -2.98 -15.41
N LEU A 274 8.44 -2.49 -16.36
CA LEU A 274 7.79 -1.18 -16.26
C LEU A 274 6.26 -1.25 -16.39
N ARG A 275 5.54 -0.36 -15.69
CA ARG A 275 4.09 -0.11 -15.88
C ARG A 275 3.20 -1.35 -15.70
N ASN A 276 3.67 -2.32 -14.92
CA ASN A 276 2.88 -3.49 -14.60
C ASN A 276 1.78 -3.13 -13.58
N LYS A 277 0.69 -3.89 -13.59
CA LYS A 277 -0.45 -3.67 -12.70
C LYS A 277 -0.78 -4.94 -11.94
N ILE A 278 -0.95 -4.84 -10.64
CA ILE A 278 -1.47 -5.91 -9.78
C ILE A 278 -2.79 -5.39 -9.22
N GLN A 279 -3.94 -5.82 -9.75
CA GLN A 279 -5.23 -5.21 -9.42
C GLN A 279 -6.28 -6.25 -9.05
N GLY A 280 -7.14 -5.93 -8.07
CA GLY A 280 -8.31 -6.71 -7.72
C GLY A 280 -8.03 -8.15 -7.34
N ASN A 281 -6.82 -8.48 -6.86
CA ASN A 281 -6.45 -9.82 -6.43
C ASN A 281 -6.74 -10.05 -4.94
N TYR A 282 -6.90 -11.31 -4.57
CA TYR A 282 -6.81 -11.77 -3.18
C TYR A 282 -5.49 -12.52 -2.99
N ILE A 283 -4.62 -11.99 -2.12
CA ILE A 283 -3.25 -12.45 -1.94
C ILE A 283 -3.03 -12.82 -0.47
N GLY A 284 -2.76 -14.09 -0.20
CA GLY A 284 -2.55 -14.66 1.14
C GLY A 284 -3.85 -15.03 1.90
N THR A 285 -5.00 -15.00 1.23
CA THR A 285 -6.32 -15.21 1.84
C THR A 285 -7.10 -16.32 1.15
N ASN A 286 -8.30 -16.65 1.64
CA ASN A 286 -9.26 -17.49 0.93
C ASN A 286 -10.02 -16.68 -0.14
N ALA A 287 -10.80 -17.35 -0.99
CA ALA A 287 -11.60 -16.67 -2.02
C ALA A 287 -12.64 -15.66 -1.51
N ALA A 288 -12.93 -15.64 -0.20
CA ALA A 288 -13.82 -14.65 0.43
C ALA A 288 -13.04 -13.48 1.08
N GLY A 289 -11.71 -13.54 1.14
CA GLY A 289 -10.88 -12.54 1.82
C GLY A 289 -11.16 -12.44 3.33
N THR A 290 -11.59 -13.53 3.97
CA THR A 290 -11.99 -13.57 5.38
C THR A 290 -11.12 -14.47 6.25
N ALA A 291 -10.33 -15.36 5.64
CA ALA A 291 -9.41 -16.24 6.35
C ALA A 291 -8.08 -16.34 5.60
N ALA A 292 -7.00 -16.64 6.32
CA ALA A 292 -5.66 -16.71 5.75
C ALA A 292 -5.43 -18.06 5.04
N ILE A 293 -4.87 -18.00 3.84
CA ILE A 293 -4.17 -19.09 3.18
C ILE A 293 -2.79 -18.53 2.84
N ALA A 294 -1.93 -18.48 3.85
CA ALA A 294 -0.73 -17.65 3.82
C ALA A 294 0.19 -17.99 2.66
N ASN A 295 0.69 -16.95 1.99
CA ASN A 295 2.01 -17.05 1.38
C ASN A 295 3.05 -17.04 2.50
N THR A 296 4.11 -17.84 2.37
CA THR A 296 5.08 -18.09 3.47
C THR A 296 6.11 -16.98 3.65
N THR A 297 6.20 -16.05 2.69
CA THR A 297 6.91 -14.77 2.81
C THR A 297 5.92 -13.61 2.61
N ASP A 298 6.07 -12.84 1.54
CA ASP A 298 5.36 -11.59 1.29
C ASP A 298 4.23 -11.79 0.31
N GLY A 299 3.19 -10.97 0.43
CA GLY A 299 2.10 -10.97 -0.53
C GLY A 299 2.59 -10.45 -1.88
N VAL A 300 3.22 -9.28 -1.89
CA VAL A 300 3.76 -8.64 -3.10
C VAL A 300 5.19 -8.18 -2.85
N LEU A 301 6.10 -8.54 -3.76
CA LEU A 301 7.48 -8.06 -3.77
C LEU A 301 7.72 -7.24 -5.06
N LEU A 302 8.15 -5.99 -4.91
CA LEU A 302 8.67 -5.17 -6.00
C LEU A 302 10.17 -4.95 -5.76
N SER A 303 11.02 -5.49 -6.63
CA SER A 303 12.48 -5.46 -6.46
C SER A 303 13.19 -5.26 -7.79
N SER A 304 14.31 -4.55 -7.82
CA SER A 304 15.19 -4.62 -9.00
C SER A 304 16.19 -5.77 -8.91
N ASP A 305 16.98 -5.96 -9.96
CA ASP A 305 18.19 -6.79 -9.88
C ASP A 305 19.39 -5.87 -9.57
N GLN A 306 20.23 -6.31 -8.64
CA GLN A 306 21.23 -5.52 -7.89
C GLN A 306 22.32 -4.86 -8.76
N ALA A 307 22.30 -5.03 -10.09
CA ALA A 307 23.47 -4.87 -10.93
C ALA A 307 23.48 -3.69 -11.92
N LEU A 308 22.36 -3.00 -12.22
CA LEU A 308 22.33 -2.05 -13.37
C LEU A 308 21.41 -0.81 -13.20
N ASP A 309 21.60 0.17 -14.10
CA ASP A 309 21.08 1.56 -14.11
C ASP A 309 19.57 1.74 -14.39
N ASP A 310 18.78 0.67 -14.60
CA ASP A 310 17.35 0.77 -14.99
C ASP A 310 16.45 -0.24 -14.21
N PRO A 311 16.08 0.09 -12.95
CA PRO A 311 15.34 -0.80 -12.06
C PRO A 311 13.84 -0.91 -12.42
N SER A 312 13.15 -1.93 -11.90
CA SER A 312 11.70 -2.05 -12.08
C SER A 312 10.96 -0.86 -11.47
N ALA A 313 10.01 -0.32 -12.21
CA ALA A 313 9.39 0.96 -11.88
C ALA A 313 7.97 1.09 -12.44
N GLU A 314 7.28 2.13 -11.98
CA GLU A 314 5.94 2.50 -12.49
C GLU A 314 4.88 1.39 -12.30
N THR A 315 5.13 0.43 -11.41
CA THR A 315 4.17 -0.63 -11.10
C THR A 315 3.06 -0.07 -10.23
N THR A 316 1.81 -0.39 -10.57
CA THR A 316 0.64 -0.06 -9.75
C THR A 316 0.16 -1.30 -9.01
N VAL A 317 0.24 -1.29 -7.68
CA VAL A 317 -0.41 -2.27 -6.80
C VAL A 317 -1.74 -1.68 -6.37
N GLY A 318 -2.82 -2.22 -6.93
CA GLY A 318 -4.19 -1.79 -6.72
C GLY A 318 -4.62 -0.78 -7.78
N GLY A 319 -5.31 0.28 -7.38
CA GLY A 319 -5.71 1.35 -8.29
C GLY A 319 -6.89 2.17 -7.75
N THR A 320 -7.28 3.18 -8.53
CA THR A 320 -8.40 4.08 -8.21
C THR A 320 -9.72 3.67 -8.85
N THR A 321 -9.73 2.71 -9.78
CA THR A 321 -10.97 2.18 -10.35
C THR A 321 -11.69 1.25 -9.36
N PRO A 322 -13.03 1.23 -9.34
CA PRO A 322 -13.79 0.30 -8.50
C PRO A 322 -13.29 -1.14 -8.70
N GLY A 323 -13.06 -1.86 -7.59
CA GLY A 323 -12.61 -3.25 -7.64
C GLY A 323 -11.10 -3.45 -7.92
N ALA A 324 -10.35 -2.42 -8.33
CA ALA A 324 -8.90 -2.54 -8.55
C ALA A 324 -8.09 -2.77 -7.27
N GLY A 325 -8.64 -2.45 -6.10
CA GLY A 325 -8.02 -2.71 -4.80
C GLY A 325 -7.74 -4.19 -4.56
N ASN A 326 -6.49 -4.53 -4.21
CA ASN A 326 -6.16 -5.88 -3.77
C ASN A 326 -6.48 -6.07 -2.28
N VAL A 327 -6.72 -7.32 -1.89
CA VAL A 327 -6.67 -7.75 -0.49
C VAL A 327 -5.37 -8.50 -0.28
N ILE A 328 -4.43 -7.91 0.46
CA ILE A 328 -3.08 -8.41 0.67
C ILE A 328 -2.90 -8.63 2.17
N SER A 329 -3.31 -9.81 2.62
CA SER A 329 -3.55 -10.12 4.03
C SER A 329 -3.20 -11.58 4.33
N GLY A 330 -2.97 -11.90 5.59
CA GLY A 330 -2.67 -13.27 6.01
C GLY A 330 -1.30 -13.80 5.60
N ASN A 331 -0.45 -12.99 4.95
CA ASN A 331 0.91 -13.40 4.56
C ASN A 331 1.82 -13.50 5.78
N ARG A 332 2.85 -14.35 5.73
CA ARG A 332 3.63 -14.72 6.91
C ARG A 332 4.71 -13.71 7.30
N LEU A 333 5.19 -12.86 6.38
CA LEU A 333 6.18 -11.82 6.63
C LEU A 333 5.63 -10.40 6.43
N LEU A 334 5.44 -9.95 5.18
CA LEU A 334 4.92 -8.62 4.86
C LEU A 334 3.67 -8.72 3.98
N GLY A 335 2.88 -7.63 3.95
CA GLY A 335 1.90 -7.46 2.89
C GLY A 335 2.59 -7.14 1.57
N ILE A 336 3.28 -6.00 1.53
CA ILE A 336 4.01 -5.49 0.37
C ILE A 336 5.44 -5.11 0.77
N GLU A 337 6.41 -5.47 -0.05
CA GLU A 337 7.78 -5.00 0.04
C GLU A 337 8.18 -4.22 -1.22
N LEU A 338 8.68 -3.00 -1.02
CA LEU A 338 9.39 -2.22 -2.04
C LEU A 338 10.88 -2.27 -1.70
N PHE A 339 11.67 -2.86 -2.58
CA PHE A 339 13.07 -3.15 -2.34
C PHE A 339 13.97 -2.74 -3.52
N ASP A 340 15.28 -2.62 -3.27
CA ASP A 340 16.35 -2.50 -4.27
C ASP A 340 16.09 -1.48 -5.38
N ARG A 341 16.07 -0.19 -5.01
CA ARG A 341 16.04 0.96 -5.94
C ARG A 341 14.81 1.06 -6.85
N THR A 342 13.78 0.26 -6.63
CA THR A 342 12.51 0.45 -7.35
C THR A 342 11.93 1.84 -7.09
N HIS A 343 11.27 2.41 -8.10
CA HIS A 343 10.80 3.79 -8.03
C HIS A 343 9.54 4.05 -8.83
N HIS A 344 8.86 5.16 -8.52
CA HIS A 344 7.64 5.61 -9.21
C HIS A 344 6.50 4.57 -9.19
N ASN A 345 6.58 3.58 -8.28
CA ASN A 345 5.48 2.65 -8.07
C ASN A 345 4.36 3.33 -7.27
N LYS A 346 3.14 2.88 -7.51
CA LYS A 346 1.94 3.36 -6.82
C LYS A 346 1.29 2.21 -6.07
N ILE A 347 1.02 2.38 -4.78
CA ILE A 347 0.25 1.43 -3.97
C ILE A 347 -1.06 2.12 -3.64
N GLN A 348 -2.18 1.72 -4.25
CA GLN A 348 -3.45 2.48 -4.19
C GLN A 348 -4.66 1.57 -3.99
N GLY A 349 -5.63 2.00 -3.16
CA GLY A 349 -6.92 1.32 -3.04
C GLY A 349 -6.89 -0.07 -2.38
N ASN A 350 -5.79 -0.47 -1.73
CA ASN A 350 -5.63 -1.83 -1.20
C ASN A 350 -6.12 -1.99 0.24
N PHE A 351 -6.57 -3.20 0.58
CA PHE A 351 -6.74 -3.68 1.96
C PHE A 351 -5.53 -4.51 2.37
N ILE A 352 -4.76 -4.04 3.35
CA ILE A 352 -3.49 -4.66 3.75
C ILE A 352 -3.54 -4.99 5.24
N GLY A 353 -3.60 -6.29 5.56
CA GLY A 353 -3.69 -6.81 6.92
C GLY A 353 -5.12 -6.88 7.49
N THR A 354 -6.13 -6.64 6.63
CA THR A 354 -7.56 -6.70 6.99
C THR A 354 -8.33 -7.68 6.10
N THR A 355 -9.57 -7.99 6.48
CA THR A 355 -10.53 -8.68 5.64
C THR A 355 -10.89 -7.86 4.40
N ALA A 356 -11.48 -8.49 3.38
CA ALA A 356 -11.82 -7.84 2.11
C ALA A 356 -12.77 -6.63 2.21
N ASP A 357 -13.53 -6.53 3.29
CA ASP A 357 -14.40 -5.38 3.61
C ASP A 357 -13.72 -4.34 4.52
N GLY A 358 -12.48 -4.58 4.91
CA GLY A 358 -11.71 -3.77 5.85
C GLY A 358 -12.34 -3.62 7.24
N SER A 359 -13.18 -4.58 7.66
CA SER A 359 -13.92 -4.53 8.93
C SER A 359 -13.23 -5.29 10.07
N ALA A 360 -12.36 -6.26 9.77
CA ALA A 360 -11.63 -7.06 10.75
C ALA A 360 -10.15 -7.26 10.39
N ALA A 361 -9.33 -7.61 11.38
CA ALA A 361 -7.92 -7.93 11.16
C ALA A 361 -7.75 -9.30 10.48
N LEU A 362 -6.85 -9.35 9.51
CA LEU A 362 -6.31 -10.56 8.90
C LEU A 362 -4.81 -10.36 8.70
N ALA A 363 -4.09 -10.41 9.82
CA ALA A 363 -2.75 -9.87 9.94
C ALA A 363 -1.76 -10.43 8.91
N ASN A 364 -0.91 -9.55 8.36
CA ASN A 364 0.36 -9.96 7.80
C ASN A 364 1.41 -10.09 8.92
N GLY A 365 2.39 -10.97 8.72
CA GLY A 365 3.63 -11.00 9.51
C GLY A 365 3.54 -11.71 10.86
N TRP A 366 2.67 -12.71 10.97
CA TRP A 366 2.49 -13.58 12.14
C TRP A 366 3.52 -14.72 12.23
N GLY A 367 4.46 -14.81 11.27
CA GLY A 367 5.55 -15.77 11.30
C GLY A 367 6.55 -15.49 12.44
N THR A 368 7.04 -16.55 13.08
CA THR A 368 8.19 -16.46 14.00
C THR A 368 9.46 -16.22 13.18
N THR A 369 9.93 -14.99 13.10
CA THR A 369 11.21 -14.63 12.47
C THR A 369 12.00 -13.71 13.39
N THR A 370 13.33 -13.78 13.27
CA THR A 370 14.26 -12.89 13.96
C THR A 370 14.47 -11.56 13.22
N GLN A 371 13.96 -11.44 11.99
CA GLN A 371 14.05 -10.22 11.20
C GLN A 371 13.21 -9.10 11.83
N THR A 372 13.84 -7.95 12.03
CA THR A 372 13.25 -6.79 12.71
C THR A 372 12.17 -6.11 11.87
N TRP A 373 12.23 -6.26 10.54
CA TRP A 373 11.32 -5.68 9.56
C TRP A 373 10.10 -6.55 9.21
N ALA A 374 10.08 -7.84 9.52
CA ALA A 374 8.89 -8.67 9.32
C ALA A 374 7.74 -8.22 10.23
N GLY A 375 6.47 -8.36 9.83
CA GLY A 375 5.34 -7.91 10.66
C GLY A 375 4.62 -6.67 10.17
N TYR A 376 5.19 -5.93 9.22
CA TYR A 376 4.60 -4.68 8.72
C TYR A 376 3.66 -4.95 7.55
N GLY A 377 2.68 -4.07 7.37
CA GLY A 377 1.83 -4.09 6.17
C GLY A 377 2.63 -3.77 4.91
N ILE A 378 3.43 -2.70 4.97
CA ILE A 378 4.31 -2.26 3.87
C ILE A 378 5.73 -1.99 4.41
N LEU A 379 6.74 -2.53 3.72
CA LEU A 379 8.14 -2.19 3.91
C LEU A 379 8.67 -1.38 2.72
N VAL A 380 9.39 -0.30 3.01
CA VAL A 380 10.05 0.59 2.04
C VAL A 380 11.54 0.56 2.36
N ASP A 381 12.33 -0.16 1.55
CA ASP A 381 13.74 -0.42 1.82
C ASP A 381 14.63 -0.16 0.60
N ASP A 382 15.57 0.79 0.74
CA ASP A 382 16.44 1.26 -0.33
C ASP A 382 15.71 1.72 -1.62
N VAL A 383 14.56 2.40 -1.49
CA VAL A 383 13.74 2.82 -2.65
C VAL A 383 13.38 4.30 -2.62
N ASN A 384 13.08 4.86 -3.79
CA ASN A 384 12.77 6.29 -3.92
C ASN A 384 11.59 6.60 -4.84
N ASN A 385 10.95 7.76 -4.62
CA ASN A 385 9.88 8.27 -5.50
C ASN A 385 8.67 7.34 -5.66
N ASN A 386 8.38 6.47 -4.69
CA ASN A 386 7.19 5.62 -4.69
C ASN A 386 6.05 6.26 -3.89
N THR A 387 4.82 6.17 -4.39
CA THR A 387 3.64 6.73 -3.72
C THR A 387 2.84 5.64 -3.04
N ILE A 388 2.60 5.81 -1.73
CA ILE A 388 1.72 4.95 -0.95
C ILE A 388 0.43 5.71 -0.68
N GLY A 389 -0.63 5.30 -1.36
CA GLY A 389 -1.94 5.93 -1.40
C GLY A 389 -2.01 7.00 -2.48
N GLY A 390 -2.64 8.11 -2.15
CA GLY A 390 -2.90 9.19 -3.09
C GLY A 390 -3.80 10.27 -2.52
N ASP A 391 -4.16 11.24 -3.33
CA ASP A 391 -5.07 12.31 -2.96
C ASP A 391 -6.41 12.20 -3.74
N ASP A 392 -7.26 13.23 -3.62
CA ASP A 392 -8.56 13.26 -4.28
C ASP A 392 -8.43 13.30 -5.81
N ASP A 393 -7.38 13.96 -6.35
CA ASP A 393 -7.24 14.20 -7.80
C ASP A 393 -6.57 13.07 -8.59
N ASP A 394 -6.01 12.08 -7.88
CA ASP A 394 -5.39 10.89 -8.47
C ASP A 394 -6.35 10.04 -9.33
N ASP A 395 -7.66 10.19 -9.19
CA ASP A 395 -8.66 9.55 -10.03
C ASP A 395 -9.20 10.45 -11.16
N GLY A 396 -8.69 11.68 -11.26
CA GLY A 396 -9.09 12.69 -12.22
C GLY A 396 -10.27 13.58 -11.80
N ALA A 397 -10.78 13.45 -10.57
CA ALA A 397 -11.86 14.27 -10.02
C ALA A 397 -11.44 14.99 -8.72
N LEU A 398 -12.15 16.05 -8.35
CA LEU A 398 -11.99 16.71 -7.04
C LEU A 398 -13.36 16.75 -6.36
N ASP A 399 -13.85 15.59 -5.96
CA ASP A 399 -15.21 15.36 -5.46
C ASP A 399 -15.28 14.97 -3.97
N GLY A 400 -14.12 14.84 -3.32
CA GLY A 400 -13.98 14.45 -1.92
C GLY A 400 -13.88 12.94 -1.69
N GLU A 401 -13.92 12.12 -2.74
CA GLU A 401 -13.72 10.67 -2.69
C GLU A 401 -12.27 10.28 -3.05
N VAL A 402 -11.47 9.97 -2.03
CA VAL A 402 -10.10 9.48 -2.24
C VAL A 402 -10.09 8.00 -2.64
N LYS A 403 -10.24 7.70 -3.93
CA LYS A 403 -10.22 6.32 -4.44
C LYS A 403 -8.84 5.65 -4.34
N ALA A 404 -7.78 6.43 -4.23
CA ALA A 404 -6.41 5.92 -4.05
C ALA A 404 -6.12 5.36 -2.64
N ARG A 405 -7.05 5.54 -1.68
CA ARG A 405 -6.85 5.22 -0.26
C ARG A 405 -6.58 3.75 0.00
N ASN A 406 -5.45 3.43 0.63
CA ASN A 406 -5.23 2.12 1.22
C ASN A 406 -5.76 2.06 2.65
N VAL A 407 -6.18 0.87 3.09
CA VAL A 407 -6.44 0.52 4.48
C VAL A 407 -5.33 -0.41 4.97
N ILE A 408 -4.44 0.10 5.81
CA ILE A 408 -3.21 -0.57 6.28
C ILE A 408 -3.31 -0.79 7.78
N SER A 409 -3.94 -1.91 8.15
CA SER A 409 -4.44 -2.12 9.51
C SER A 409 -4.34 -3.59 9.91
N GLY A 410 -4.41 -3.88 11.21
CA GLY A 410 -4.40 -5.26 11.71
C GLY A 410 -3.08 -6.02 11.51
N ASN A 411 -1.99 -5.36 11.10
CA ASN A 411 -0.70 -5.98 10.89
C ASN A 411 -0.01 -6.30 12.23
N PHE A 412 0.82 -7.34 12.26
CA PHE A 412 1.40 -7.85 13.51
C PHE A 412 2.34 -6.85 14.21
N LYS A 413 3.09 -6.05 13.43
CA LYS A 413 3.89 -4.90 13.91
C LYS A 413 3.24 -3.60 13.45
N GLY A 414 3.92 -2.75 12.70
CA GLY A 414 3.38 -1.45 12.27
C GLY A 414 2.61 -1.53 10.95
N GLY A 415 2.04 -0.39 10.54
CA GLY A 415 1.44 -0.25 9.22
C GLY A 415 2.52 -0.18 8.15
N ILE A 416 3.32 0.88 8.18
CA ILE A 416 4.39 1.16 7.20
C ILE A 416 5.73 1.33 7.92
N LYS A 417 6.79 0.67 7.42
CA LYS A 417 8.17 0.92 7.83
C LYS A 417 8.99 1.48 6.65
N ILE A 418 9.71 2.56 6.90
CA ILE A 418 10.73 3.11 6.01
C ILE A 418 12.11 2.85 6.63
N GLU A 419 12.93 2.09 5.90
CA GLU A 419 14.30 1.73 6.25
C GLU A 419 15.30 2.79 5.72
N PRO A 420 16.58 2.71 6.15
CA PRO A 420 17.63 3.62 5.70
C PRO A 420 17.73 3.74 4.16
N THR A 421 18.41 4.78 3.70
CA THR A 421 18.69 5.12 2.27
C THR A 421 17.47 5.42 1.38
N SER A 422 16.26 5.05 1.80
CA SER A 422 15.02 5.46 1.14
C SER A 422 14.83 6.98 1.19
N THR A 423 14.29 7.56 0.11
CA THR A 423 13.98 9.00 0.03
C THR A 423 12.76 9.29 -0.85
N ALA A 424 12.10 10.42 -0.63
CA ALA A 424 11.05 10.93 -1.54
C ALA A 424 9.87 9.97 -1.78
N ASN A 425 9.53 9.12 -0.81
CA ASN A 425 8.34 8.26 -0.89
C ASN A 425 7.16 8.93 -0.13
N PRO A 426 6.21 9.60 -0.80
CA PRO A 426 5.02 10.17 -0.15
C PRO A 426 4.06 9.08 0.33
N ILE A 427 3.52 9.27 1.54
CA ILE A 427 2.47 8.45 2.14
C ILE A 427 1.22 9.32 2.25
N GLN A 428 0.23 9.15 1.40
CA GLN A 428 -0.90 10.08 1.24
C GLN A 428 -2.26 9.39 1.26
N GLY A 429 -3.24 10.03 1.91
CA GLY A 429 -4.66 9.62 1.86
C GLY A 429 -4.99 8.24 2.41
N ASN A 430 -4.10 7.61 3.18
CA ASN A 430 -4.27 6.26 3.71
C ASN A 430 -5.02 6.25 5.05
N TYR A 431 -5.70 5.13 5.34
CA TYR A 431 -6.17 4.79 6.68
C TYR A 431 -5.24 3.74 7.30
N ILE A 432 -4.61 4.07 8.43
CA ILE A 432 -3.57 3.27 9.06
C ILE A 432 -3.94 2.99 10.52
N GLY A 433 -4.28 1.74 10.82
CA GLY A 433 -4.69 1.25 12.16
C GLY A 433 -6.20 1.36 12.44
N THR A 434 -7.00 1.77 11.46
CA THR A 434 -8.46 1.86 11.54
C THR A 434 -9.16 0.95 10.52
N ASN A 435 -10.47 0.76 10.68
CA ASN A 435 -11.29 0.09 9.68
C ASN A 435 -11.47 0.93 8.42
N ALA A 436 -12.06 0.35 7.37
CA ALA A 436 -12.26 1.03 6.08
C ALA A 436 -13.05 2.35 6.17
N ALA A 437 -13.91 2.50 7.18
CA ALA A 437 -14.66 3.72 7.44
C ALA A 437 -13.86 4.79 8.21
N GLY A 438 -12.68 4.44 8.74
CA GLY A 438 -11.87 5.33 9.57
C GLY A 438 -12.49 5.67 10.92
N MET A 439 -13.40 4.81 11.42
CA MET A 439 -14.23 5.10 12.61
C MET A 439 -13.88 4.26 13.83
N ALA A 440 -13.26 3.10 13.64
CA ALA A 440 -12.88 2.18 14.73
C ALA A 440 -11.49 1.61 14.50
N ALA A 441 -10.80 1.24 15.58
CA ALA A 441 -9.47 0.65 15.51
C ALA A 441 -9.50 -0.78 14.96
N ILE A 442 -8.60 -1.06 14.03
CA ILE A 442 -8.11 -2.41 13.71
C ILE A 442 -6.61 -2.33 13.89
N ALA A 443 -6.18 -2.44 15.14
CA ALA A 443 -4.86 -2.01 15.56
C ALA A 443 -3.74 -2.74 14.82
N ASN A 444 -2.80 -1.97 14.26
CA ASN A 444 -1.46 -2.50 14.02
C ASN A 444 -0.78 -2.70 15.39
N GLY A 445 0.00 -3.78 15.54
CA GLY A 445 0.71 -4.12 16.78
C GLY A 445 1.82 -3.15 17.22
N GLY A 446 2.23 -2.20 16.37
CA GLY A 446 3.26 -1.19 16.62
C GLY A 446 2.84 0.20 16.14
N PRO A 447 3.79 1.08 15.71
CA PRO A 447 3.46 2.38 15.15
C PRO A 447 2.65 2.30 13.85
N GLY A 448 1.87 3.33 13.54
CA GLY A 448 1.21 3.44 12.24
C GLY A 448 2.24 3.58 11.11
N VAL A 449 3.11 4.58 11.24
CA VAL A 449 4.25 4.82 10.34
C VAL A 449 5.53 4.92 11.15
N LEU A 450 6.54 4.13 10.77
CA LEU A 450 7.89 4.18 11.33
C LEU A 450 8.90 4.62 10.27
N VAL A 451 9.69 5.65 10.58
CA VAL A 451 10.80 6.13 9.74
C VAL A 451 12.12 5.98 10.51
N GLU A 452 13.06 5.21 9.98
CA GLU A 452 14.33 4.90 10.63
C GLU A 452 15.52 5.22 9.72
N ALA A 453 16.36 6.18 10.14
CA ALA A 453 17.55 6.62 9.39
C ALA A 453 17.32 6.94 7.89
N ALA A 454 16.14 7.46 7.56
CA ALA A 454 15.73 7.85 6.21
C ALA A 454 15.53 9.37 6.09
N SER A 455 15.44 9.91 4.88
CA SER A 455 15.28 11.36 4.70
C SER A 455 14.34 11.77 3.58
N SER A 456 13.82 12.99 3.68
CA SER A 456 12.99 13.62 2.63
C SER A 456 11.70 12.85 2.33
N HIS A 457 10.95 12.44 3.36
CA HIS A 457 9.64 11.80 3.21
C HIS A 457 8.51 12.74 3.61
N THR A 458 7.42 12.70 2.85
CA THR A 458 6.17 13.39 3.19
C THR A 458 5.16 12.37 3.69
N ILE A 459 4.67 12.57 4.92
CA ILE A 459 3.56 11.83 5.50
C ILE A 459 2.35 12.76 5.49
N GLY A 460 1.44 12.47 4.57
CA GLY A 460 0.26 13.25 4.23
C GLY A 460 0.53 14.24 3.10
N GLY A 461 -0.17 15.36 3.09
CA GLY A 461 -0.02 16.39 2.07
C GLY A 461 -1.04 17.52 2.24
N ALA A 462 -0.84 18.61 1.51
CA ALA A 462 -1.71 19.78 1.56
C ALA A 462 -2.85 19.76 0.54
N ALA A 463 -2.82 18.85 -0.44
CA ALA A 463 -3.90 18.63 -1.38
C ALA A 463 -5.12 18.00 -0.67
N ALA A 464 -6.31 18.22 -1.22
CA ALA A 464 -7.53 17.61 -0.68
C ALA A 464 -7.39 16.09 -0.74
N GLY A 465 -7.75 15.39 0.33
CA GLY A 465 -7.64 13.93 0.38
C GLY A 465 -6.24 13.37 0.66
N ALA A 466 -5.17 14.16 0.52
CA ALA A 466 -3.79 13.70 0.74
C ALA A 466 -3.46 13.38 2.22
N GLY A 467 -4.26 13.89 3.16
CA GLY A 467 -4.10 13.65 4.60
C GLY A 467 -4.41 12.20 5.00
N ASN A 468 -3.50 11.56 5.73
CA ASN A 468 -3.75 10.22 6.26
C ASN A 468 -4.58 10.26 7.56
N VAL A 469 -5.31 9.17 7.83
CA VAL A 469 -5.86 8.87 9.16
C VAL A 469 -4.97 7.83 9.82
N ILE A 470 -4.20 8.22 10.84
CA ILE A 470 -3.20 7.38 11.51
C ILE A 470 -3.60 7.23 12.97
N SER A 471 -4.39 6.20 13.26
CA SER A 471 -5.14 6.08 14.50
C SER A 471 -5.33 4.62 14.91
N GLY A 472 -5.60 4.35 16.18
CA GLY A 472 -5.86 2.99 16.66
C GLY A 472 -4.64 2.07 16.71
N ASN A 473 -3.42 2.59 16.55
CA ASN A 473 -2.20 1.78 16.55
C ASN A 473 -1.71 1.49 17.98
N ASN A 474 -1.10 0.31 18.22
CA ASN A 474 -0.56 -0.07 19.54
C ASN A 474 0.78 0.62 19.90
N GLY A 475 1.22 1.60 19.10
CA GLY A 475 2.38 2.45 19.37
C GLY A 475 2.07 3.92 19.13
N ALA A 476 3.08 4.69 18.73
CA ALA A 476 2.85 6.05 18.25
C ALA A 476 2.10 6.05 16.91
N GLY A 477 1.38 7.12 16.58
CA GLY A 477 0.83 7.27 15.23
C GLY A 477 1.97 7.28 14.20
N ILE A 478 2.88 8.22 14.37
CA ILE A 478 4.11 8.36 13.57
C ILE A 478 5.32 8.32 14.52
N ASP A 479 6.30 7.45 14.26
CA ASP A 479 7.60 7.39 14.95
C ASP A 479 8.72 7.70 13.95
N VAL A 480 9.43 8.80 14.16
CA VAL A 480 10.59 9.22 13.35
C VAL A 480 11.83 9.14 14.22
N ARG A 481 12.80 8.30 13.82
CA ARG A 481 13.94 8.01 14.68
C ARG A 481 15.26 7.81 13.95
N VAL A 482 16.33 7.67 14.75
CA VAL A 482 17.69 7.34 14.31
C VAL A 482 18.22 8.34 13.27
N ASN A 483 18.29 9.63 13.64
CA ASN A 483 18.81 10.71 12.78
C ASN A 483 18.10 10.84 11.42
N SER A 484 16.84 10.42 11.31
CA SER A 484 16.02 10.70 10.12
C SER A 484 15.88 12.22 9.93
N THR A 485 15.93 12.71 8.68
CA THR A 485 15.95 14.14 8.39
C THR A 485 14.94 14.58 7.33
N LEU A 486 14.57 15.86 7.34
CA LEU A 486 13.68 16.46 6.33
C LEU A 486 12.34 15.72 6.19
N ILE A 487 11.80 15.23 7.31
CA ILE A 487 10.49 14.58 7.35
C ILE A 487 9.41 15.64 7.46
N SER A 488 8.42 15.58 6.58
CA SER A 488 7.30 16.51 6.53
C SER A 488 5.99 15.78 6.87
N VAL A 489 5.33 16.19 7.95
CA VAL A 489 4.04 15.63 8.39
C VAL A 489 2.96 16.68 8.17
N GLN A 490 2.06 16.49 7.21
CA GLN A 490 1.08 17.49 6.80
C GLN A 490 -0.33 16.92 6.59
N GLY A 491 -1.36 17.66 6.99
CA GLY A 491 -2.76 17.35 6.66
C GLY A 491 -3.35 16.10 7.33
N ASN A 492 -2.66 15.47 8.28
CA ASN A 492 -3.07 14.18 8.84
C ASN A 492 -4.06 14.30 10.01
N PHE A 493 -4.90 13.29 10.18
CA PHE A 493 -5.69 13.03 11.39
C PHE A 493 -5.00 11.94 12.21
N ILE A 494 -4.51 12.26 13.40
CA ILE A 494 -3.66 11.36 14.20
C ILE A 494 -4.27 11.16 15.58
N GLY A 495 -4.74 9.94 15.86
CA GLY A 495 -5.41 9.55 17.12
C GLY A 495 -6.91 9.83 17.15
N THR A 496 -7.50 10.22 16.02
CA THR A 496 -8.94 10.50 15.86
C THR A 496 -9.56 9.68 14.73
N ASN A 497 -10.89 9.65 14.66
CA ASN A 497 -11.59 9.13 13.49
C ASN A 497 -11.34 10.00 12.24
N ALA A 498 -11.73 9.51 11.06
CA ALA A 498 -11.51 10.22 9.79
C ALA A 498 -12.15 11.63 9.71
N ALA A 499 -13.20 11.89 10.50
CA ALA A 499 -13.82 13.21 10.61
C ALA A 499 -13.10 14.15 11.60
N GLY A 500 -12.12 13.64 12.37
CA GLY A 500 -11.44 14.35 13.44
C GLY A 500 -12.37 14.81 14.57
N THR A 501 -13.46 14.09 14.84
CA THR A 501 -14.49 14.45 15.82
C THR A 501 -14.46 13.60 17.09
N ALA A 502 -13.91 12.39 17.03
CA ALA A 502 -13.83 11.47 18.16
C ALA A 502 -12.46 10.78 18.21
N ALA A 503 -12.04 10.36 19.40
CA ALA A 503 -10.77 9.68 19.60
C ALA A 503 -10.84 8.24 19.07
N VAL A 504 -9.79 7.84 18.34
CA VAL A 504 -9.45 6.45 18.01
C VAL A 504 -7.98 6.31 18.40
N PRO A 505 -7.69 6.10 19.69
CA PRO A 505 -6.38 6.42 20.25
C PRO A 505 -5.25 5.60 19.64
N ASN A 506 -4.13 6.25 19.32
CA ASN A 506 -2.85 5.55 19.30
C ASN A 506 -2.37 5.38 20.74
N GLN A 507 -1.77 4.23 21.05
CA GLN A 507 -1.37 3.84 22.41
C GLN A 507 -0.04 4.50 22.87
N GLY A 508 0.44 5.50 22.14
CA GLY A 508 1.61 6.32 22.44
C GLY A 508 1.39 7.79 22.08
N ALA A 509 2.48 8.49 21.71
CA ALA A 509 2.35 9.84 21.17
C ALA A 509 1.67 9.84 19.79
N GLY A 510 1.01 10.93 19.41
CA GLY A 510 0.52 11.08 18.04
C GLY A 510 1.69 11.10 17.06
N VAL A 511 2.63 12.02 17.28
CA VAL A 511 3.90 12.12 16.55
C VAL A 511 5.06 12.07 17.53
N LEU A 512 5.96 11.11 17.35
CA LEU A 512 7.19 10.97 18.11
C LEU A 512 8.40 11.28 17.22
N LEU A 513 9.16 12.31 17.58
CA LEU A 513 10.42 12.70 16.96
C LEU A 513 11.56 12.32 17.91
N ASN A 514 12.17 11.15 17.70
CA ASN A 514 13.18 10.59 18.58
C ASN A 514 14.58 10.65 17.95
N ASN A 515 15.33 11.67 18.31
CA ASN A 515 16.62 11.99 17.68
C ASN A 515 16.47 12.15 16.15
N ALA A 516 15.37 12.78 15.73
CA ALA A 516 15.11 13.20 14.35
C ALA A 516 15.62 14.63 14.14
N GLY A 517 16.06 14.95 12.93
CA GLY A 517 16.60 16.27 12.59
C GLY A 517 15.76 17.02 11.57
N GLY A 518 15.37 18.26 11.87
CA GLY A 518 14.77 19.15 10.86
C GLY A 518 13.40 18.69 10.36
N ALA A 519 12.63 18.00 11.20
CA ALA A 519 11.27 17.62 10.87
C ALA A 519 10.34 18.84 10.86
N THR A 520 9.40 18.86 9.92
CA THR A 520 8.31 19.83 9.88
C THR A 520 6.99 19.13 10.18
N VAL A 521 6.27 19.58 11.20
CA VAL A 521 4.93 19.09 11.53
C VAL A 521 3.93 20.22 11.33
N GLY A 522 3.10 20.07 10.32
CA GLY A 522 2.10 21.03 9.86
C GLY A 522 2.61 21.92 8.71
N GLY A 523 1.96 23.05 8.48
CA GLY A 523 2.27 23.95 7.38
C GLY A 523 1.43 25.24 7.42
N GLY A 524 1.70 26.15 6.48
CA GLY A 524 1.07 27.48 6.45
C GLY A 524 -0.31 27.55 5.79
N THR A 525 -0.80 26.44 5.26
CA THR A 525 -2.10 26.35 4.57
C THR A 525 -3.07 25.47 5.37
N ALA A 526 -4.37 25.68 5.17
CA ALA A 526 -5.41 24.88 5.82
C ALA A 526 -5.29 23.37 5.50
N GLY A 527 -4.85 23.02 4.29
CA GLY A 527 -4.63 21.63 3.88
C GLY A 527 -3.41 20.98 4.54
N ALA A 528 -2.38 21.76 4.92
CA ALA A 528 -1.19 21.22 5.59
C ALA A 528 -1.39 20.98 7.10
N ARG A 529 -2.50 21.44 7.67
CA ARG A 529 -2.81 21.34 9.11
C ARG A 529 -3.03 19.89 9.53
N ASN A 530 -2.26 19.42 10.50
CA ASN A 530 -2.57 18.16 11.18
C ASN A 530 -3.58 18.38 12.32
N VAL A 531 -4.42 17.37 12.57
CA VAL A 531 -5.24 17.22 13.77
C VAL A 531 -4.65 16.08 14.61
N ILE A 532 -3.98 16.42 15.72
CA ILE A 532 -3.20 15.49 16.55
C ILE A 532 -3.81 15.42 17.95
N SER A 533 -4.71 14.47 18.13
CA SER A 533 -5.70 14.48 19.20
C SER A 533 -6.07 13.06 19.61
N GLY A 534 -6.57 12.87 20.83
CA GLY A 534 -7.08 11.57 21.29
C GLY A 534 -6.01 10.48 21.51
N ASN A 535 -4.71 10.82 21.46
CA ASN A 535 -3.64 9.86 21.71
C ASN A 535 -3.45 9.60 23.21
N THR A 536 -2.98 8.41 23.60
CA THR A 536 -2.76 8.08 25.02
C THR A 536 -1.49 8.71 25.61
N GLY A 537 -0.57 9.16 24.76
CA GLY A 537 0.63 9.93 25.12
C GLY A 537 0.45 11.43 24.86
N ALA A 538 1.56 12.11 24.59
CA ALA A 538 1.54 13.49 24.12
C ALA A 538 0.98 13.58 22.70
N GLY A 539 0.45 14.74 22.30
CA GLY A 539 0.11 14.97 20.89
C GLY A 539 1.36 14.86 20.01
N ILE A 540 2.35 15.71 20.31
CA ILE A 540 3.68 15.65 19.71
C ILE A 540 4.73 15.51 20.81
N GLU A 541 5.68 14.60 20.62
CA GLU A 541 6.81 14.43 21.50
C GLU A 541 8.14 14.53 20.75
N ILE A 542 9.06 15.36 21.25
CA ILE A 542 10.41 15.54 20.72
C ILE A 542 11.42 15.11 21.78
N ARG A 543 12.31 14.19 21.43
CA ARG A 543 13.38 13.68 22.30
C ARG A 543 14.74 13.76 21.63
N GLY A 544 15.77 14.19 22.36
CA GLY A 544 17.17 14.12 21.93
C GLY A 544 17.68 15.29 21.06
N GLY A 545 18.99 15.25 20.76
CA GLY A 545 19.78 16.38 20.25
C GLY A 545 19.94 16.49 18.72
N GLY A 546 18.90 16.14 17.95
CA GLY A 546 18.87 16.34 16.49
C GLY A 546 18.86 17.81 16.08
N THR A 547 18.87 18.09 14.76
CA THR A 547 18.67 19.45 14.26
C THR A 547 17.26 19.97 14.59
N PRO A 548 17.08 21.27 14.85
CA PRO A 548 15.80 21.83 15.29
C PRO A 548 14.61 21.46 14.39
N SER A 549 13.50 21.07 15.02
CA SER A 549 12.24 20.80 14.31
C SER A 549 11.33 22.04 14.32
N ALA A 550 10.44 22.13 13.33
CA ALA A 550 9.44 23.19 13.21
C ALA A 550 8.04 22.59 13.32
N ILE A 551 7.24 23.10 14.26
CA ILE A 551 5.87 22.64 14.52
C ILE A 551 4.95 23.85 14.41
N TYR A 552 4.13 23.95 13.36
CA TYR A 552 3.24 25.09 13.16
C TYR A 552 2.00 24.73 12.34
N GLY A 553 0.91 25.47 12.52
CA GLY A 553 -0.34 25.26 11.78
C GLY A 553 -1.10 24.00 12.19
N ASN A 554 -0.86 23.43 13.38
CA ASN A 554 -1.53 22.21 13.84
C ASN A 554 -2.70 22.49 14.79
N ARG A 555 -3.63 21.54 14.88
CA ARG A 555 -4.62 21.43 15.97
C ARG A 555 -4.23 20.26 16.86
N ILE A 556 -4.00 20.54 18.15
CA ILE A 556 -3.47 19.55 19.09
C ILE A 556 -4.38 19.49 20.32
N GLY A 557 -5.04 18.33 20.51
CA GLY A 557 -5.97 18.06 21.60
C GLY A 557 -7.42 18.54 21.37
N THR A 558 -7.74 18.99 20.16
CA THR A 558 -9.07 19.45 19.75
C THR A 558 -9.62 18.66 18.56
N ASN A 559 -10.92 18.81 18.28
CA ASN A 559 -11.52 18.29 17.05
C ASN A 559 -11.00 19.03 15.79
N ALA A 560 -11.34 18.54 14.60
CA ALA A 560 -10.90 19.12 13.32
C ALA A 560 -11.29 20.59 13.13
N ALA A 561 -12.39 21.04 13.74
CA ALA A 561 -12.82 22.44 13.73
C ALA A 561 -12.04 23.31 14.75
N GLY A 562 -11.36 22.69 15.71
CA GLY A 562 -10.70 23.33 16.84
C GLY A 562 -11.68 24.00 17.82
N THR A 563 -12.89 23.48 17.94
CA THR A 563 -13.97 24.06 18.76
C THR A 563 -14.29 23.26 20.02
N ALA A 564 -13.91 21.98 20.07
CA ALA A 564 -14.18 21.10 21.20
C ALA A 564 -12.97 20.20 21.50
N PRO A 565 -12.80 19.73 22.75
CA PRO A 565 -11.68 18.89 23.13
C PRO A 565 -11.82 17.47 22.54
N VAL A 566 -10.72 16.96 22.01
CA VAL A 566 -10.46 15.54 21.76
C VAL A 566 -9.07 15.29 22.32
N GLY A 567 -8.95 15.46 23.63
CA GLY A 567 -7.67 15.64 24.31
C GLY A 567 -6.72 14.47 24.15
N ASN A 568 -5.44 14.76 23.95
CA ASN A 568 -4.39 13.78 24.22
C ASN A 568 -4.33 13.56 25.75
N LEU A 569 -4.05 12.34 26.20
CA LEU A 569 -3.97 12.04 27.63
C LEU A 569 -2.70 12.60 28.30
N GLY A 570 -1.69 12.95 27.50
CA GLY A 570 -0.47 13.65 27.94
C GLY A 570 -0.48 15.15 27.63
N ASP A 571 0.73 15.73 27.51
CA ASP A 571 0.92 17.11 27.08
C ASP A 571 0.51 17.28 25.59
N GLY A 572 0.11 18.48 25.17
CA GLY A 572 -0.09 18.76 23.75
C GLY A 572 1.23 18.60 22.98
N ILE A 573 2.26 19.30 23.42
CA ILE A 573 3.64 19.18 22.91
C ILE A 573 4.60 18.94 24.08
N LEU A 574 5.38 17.87 24.02
CA LEU A 574 6.45 17.57 24.97
C LEU A 574 7.82 17.67 24.28
N ILE A 575 8.70 18.51 24.80
CA ILE A 575 10.08 18.68 24.35
C ILE A 575 11.02 18.25 25.48
N ASN A 576 11.83 17.23 25.23
CA ASN A 576 12.70 16.63 26.24
C ASN A 576 14.12 16.41 25.70
N ASN A 577 15.10 17.11 26.28
CA ASN A 577 16.51 17.04 25.87
C ASN A 577 16.73 17.35 24.37
N SER A 578 15.95 18.30 23.84
CA SER A 578 16.02 18.76 22.44
C SER A 578 16.09 20.28 22.37
N ASN A 579 16.92 20.81 21.46
CA ASN A 579 17.33 22.20 21.43
C ASN A 579 16.92 22.92 20.15
N GLY A 580 16.69 24.23 20.24
CA GLY A 580 16.51 25.11 19.09
C GLY A 580 15.15 25.02 18.38
N ASN A 581 14.22 24.20 18.89
CA ASN A 581 12.95 23.92 18.22
C ASN A 581 12.08 25.17 18.05
N LEU A 582 11.32 25.21 16.95
CA LEU A 582 10.35 26.27 16.66
C LEU A 582 8.93 25.75 16.83
N ILE A 583 8.18 26.33 17.75
CA ILE A 583 6.76 26.06 17.98
C ILE A 583 5.93 27.28 17.57
N GLY A 584 5.26 27.18 16.42
CA GLY A 584 4.48 28.22 15.75
C GLY A 584 5.27 28.97 14.68
N ASN A 585 4.75 30.08 14.16
CA ASN A 585 5.31 30.82 13.01
C ASN A 585 5.12 32.34 13.17
N MET A 586 5.95 33.16 12.49
CA MET A 586 5.90 34.64 12.47
C MET A 586 5.49 35.25 11.12
N THR A 587 5.08 34.47 10.10
CA THR A 587 4.82 35.04 8.78
C THR A 587 3.69 36.09 8.84
N THR A 588 4.06 37.32 8.47
CA THR A 588 3.35 38.60 8.63
C THR A 588 2.29 38.88 7.56
N ALA A 589 1.72 37.86 6.92
CA ALA A 589 0.73 38.05 5.87
C ALA A 589 -0.71 38.00 6.45
N PRO A 590 -1.51 39.08 6.34
CA PRO A 590 -2.94 39.02 6.61
C PRO A 590 -3.58 37.89 5.77
N GLY A 591 -4.29 36.95 6.41
CA GLY A 591 -4.93 35.82 5.74
C GLY A 591 -4.19 34.47 5.81
N THR A 592 -2.98 34.41 6.38
CA THR A 592 -2.37 33.13 6.79
C THR A 592 -2.90 32.69 8.15
N GLU A 593 -3.13 31.40 8.33
CA GLU A 593 -3.57 30.85 9.61
C GLU A 593 -2.50 31.10 10.70
N ARG A 594 -2.93 31.28 11.97
CA ARG A 594 -2.04 31.43 13.14
C ARG A 594 -1.10 30.21 13.28
N GLY A 595 -0.20 30.22 14.28
CA GLY A 595 0.65 29.08 14.64
C GLY A 595 -0.15 27.83 15.05
N ASN A 596 0.12 27.22 16.20
CA ASN A 596 -0.64 26.04 16.62
C ASN A 596 -1.86 26.41 17.48
N VAL A 597 -2.90 25.59 17.43
CA VAL A 597 -3.98 25.55 18.44
C VAL A 597 -3.71 24.36 19.36
N ILE A 598 -3.31 24.63 20.61
CA ILE A 598 -2.84 23.63 21.57
C ILE A 598 -3.73 23.68 22.82
N SER A 599 -4.75 22.84 22.82
CA SER A 599 -5.91 23.00 23.70
C SER A 599 -6.56 21.66 23.99
N GLY A 600 -7.33 21.55 25.07
CA GLY A 600 -8.08 20.33 25.39
C GLY A 600 -7.24 19.13 25.84
N ASN A 601 -5.92 19.26 25.98
CA ASN A 601 -5.05 18.16 26.40
C ASN A 601 -5.20 17.91 27.92
N LEU A 602 -5.04 16.65 28.36
CA LEU A 602 -5.12 16.33 29.79
C LEU A 602 -3.87 16.76 30.57
N GLY A 603 -2.74 16.95 29.88
CA GLY A 603 -1.52 17.53 30.42
C GLY A 603 -1.40 19.04 30.19
N ASN A 604 -0.17 19.53 30.08
CA ASN A 604 0.11 20.91 29.72
C ASN A 604 -0.15 21.12 28.22
N GLY A 605 -0.37 22.36 27.80
CA GLY A 605 -0.34 22.68 26.38
C GLY A 605 1.04 22.36 25.80
N ILE A 606 2.09 22.98 26.34
CA ILE A 606 3.49 22.72 25.98
C ILE A 606 4.29 22.44 27.25
N ARG A 607 5.12 21.38 27.25
CA ARG A 607 6.12 21.13 28.29
C ARG A 607 7.53 21.06 27.70
N ILE A 608 8.46 21.84 28.27
CA ILE A 608 9.88 21.89 27.89
C ILE A 608 10.70 21.44 29.09
N THR A 609 11.45 20.34 28.95
CA THR A 609 12.11 19.68 30.09
C THR A 609 13.51 19.17 29.78
N GLY A 610 14.25 18.83 30.84
CA GLY A 610 15.59 18.25 30.75
C GLY A 610 16.61 19.29 30.29
N THR A 611 17.57 18.88 29.46
CA THR A 611 18.61 19.77 28.94
C THR A 611 18.16 20.62 27.75
N SER A 612 16.85 20.71 27.50
CA SER A 612 16.30 21.49 26.40
C SER A 612 16.63 22.97 26.53
N SER A 613 17.06 23.59 25.43
CA SER A 613 17.33 25.02 25.37
C SER A 613 17.07 25.65 24.02
N ASN A 614 16.98 26.98 23.99
CA ASN A 614 16.82 27.77 22.76
C ASN A 614 15.54 27.44 21.97
N THR A 615 14.53 26.85 22.61
CA THR A 615 13.22 26.65 21.97
C THR A 615 12.53 28.00 21.84
N GLN A 616 11.94 28.28 20.68
CA GLN A 616 11.14 29.46 20.41
C GLN A 616 9.67 29.06 20.30
N VAL A 617 8.82 29.58 21.19
CA VAL A 617 7.36 29.38 21.16
C VAL A 617 6.71 30.70 20.78
N ARG A 618 6.08 30.82 19.62
CA ARG A 618 5.52 32.10 19.12
C ARG A 618 4.30 31.91 18.22
N GLY A 619 3.37 32.85 18.25
CA GLY A 619 2.17 32.83 17.39
C GLY A 619 1.15 31.72 17.67
N ASN A 620 1.17 31.11 18.87
CA ASN A 620 0.27 29.98 19.21
C ASN A 620 -0.98 30.43 19.98
N LEU A 621 -2.08 29.69 19.84
CA LEU A 621 -3.25 29.71 20.71
C LEU A 621 -3.17 28.52 21.67
N ILE A 622 -3.18 28.77 22.98
CA ILE A 622 -2.96 27.74 24.00
C ILE A 622 -4.07 27.81 25.05
N GLY A 623 -4.90 26.76 25.10
CA GLY A 623 -6.07 26.65 25.98
C GLY A 623 -7.34 27.33 25.46
N LEU A 624 -7.34 27.75 24.18
CA LEU A 624 -8.46 28.39 23.48
C LEU A 624 -8.92 27.58 22.25
N ASN A 625 -10.10 27.89 21.75
CA ASN A 625 -10.59 27.40 20.47
C ASN A 625 -9.82 28.00 19.27
N ALA A 626 -10.11 27.52 18.06
CA ALA A 626 -9.50 27.97 16.81
C ALA A 626 -9.64 29.46 16.53
N ALA A 627 -10.76 30.06 16.96
CA ALA A 627 -10.99 31.50 16.83
C ALA A 627 -10.15 32.30 17.85
N GLY A 628 -9.69 31.64 18.91
CA GLY A 628 -9.00 32.25 20.03
C GLY A 628 -9.94 33.09 20.89
N LEU A 629 -11.22 32.75 20.97
CA LEU A 629 -12.25 33.53 21.67
C LEU A 629 -12.78 32.80 22.91
N ASP A 630 -13.01 31.49 22.82
CA ASP A 630 -13.54 30.68 23.93
C ASP A 630 -12.48 29.70 24.44
N ASP A 631 -12.58 29.31 25.71
CA ASP A 631 -11.68 28.34 26.32
C ASP A 631 -11.95 26.91 25.83
N VAL A 632 -10.85 26.21 25.53
CA VAL A 632 -10.82 24.75 25.38
C VAL A 632 -9.66 24.29 26.26
N PRO A 633 -9.89 24.16 27.58
CA PRO A 633 -8.82 24.14 28.56
C PRO A 633 -7.84 22.99 28.37
N ASN A 634 -6.53 23.27 28.51
CA ASN A 634 -5.60 22.22 28.90
C ASN A 634 -5.76 21.97 30.42
N PHE A 635 -5.76 20.70 30.82
CA PHE A 635 -5.99 20.28 32.21
C PHE A 635 -4.73 20.39 33.10
N ALA A 636 -3.72 21.11 32.64
CA ALA A 636 -2.60 21.59 33.44
C ALA A 636 -2.23 23.05 33.09
N ASN A 637 -0.94 23.37 32.93
CA ASN A 637 -0.49 24.71 32.54
C ASN A 637 -0.61 24.91 31.03
N GLY A 638 -0.70 26.15 30.56
CA GLY A 638 -0.55 26.45 29.14
C GLY A 638 0.84 26.06 28.64
N ILE A 639 1.87 26.60 29.29
CA ILE A 639 3.28 26.28 29.04
C ILE A 639 3.97 25.95 30.37
N PHE A 640 4.72 24.85 30.41
CA PHE A 640 5.57 24.50 31.55
C PHE A 640 7.03 24.31 31.12
N ILE A 641 7.92 25.15 31.63
CA ILE A 641 9.37 25.02 31.53
C ILE A 641 9.88 24.36 32.82
N GLU A 642 10.37 23.13 32.71
CA GLU A 642 10.79 22.26 33.80
C GLU A 642 12.30 22.00 33.72
N GLY A 643 13.09 22.83 34.41
CA GLY A 643 14.55 22.70 34.45
C GLY A 643 15.27 22.97 33.12
N ALA A 644 14.61 23.62 32.16
CA ALA A 644 15.15 23.93 30.84
C ALA A 644 15.54 25.41 30.70
N ALA A 645 16.65 25.69 30.01
CA ALA A 645 17.30 27.02 30.00
C ALA A 645 17.16 27.74 28.65
N ASN A 646 17.27 29.07 28.66
CA ASN A 646 17.40 29.89 27.44
C ASN A 646 16.27 29.70 26.41
N ASN A 647 15.05 29.40 26.83
CA ASN A 647 13.90 29.30 25.94
C ASN A 647 13.18 30.65 25.84
N VAL A 648 12.59 30.92 24.67
CA VAL A 648 11.88 32.17 24.37
C VAL A 648 10.41 31.87 24.14
N ILE A 649 9.55 32.50 24.94
CA ILE A 649 8.10 32.46 24.81
C ILE A 649 7.64 33.83 24.30
N GLY A 650 7.24 33.86 23.03
CA GLY A 650 6.74 34.99 22.26
C GLY A 650 7.74 35.49 21.21
N ALA A 651 7.49 36.65 20.62
CA ALA A 651 8.29 37.17 19.50
C ALA A 651 9.61 37.82 19.98
N GLU A 652 10.66 37.74 19.14
CA GLU A 652 11.89 38.50 19.36
C GLU A 652 11.61 39.98 19.14
N ALA A 653 11.95 40.81 20.13
CA ALA A 653 11.78 42.24 20.05
C ALA A 653 12.81 42.82 19.06
N ASP A 654 12.37 43.14 17.83
CA ASP A 654 12.90 44.33 17.18
C ASP A 654 12.04 45.55 17.57
N ASP A 655 12.75 46.57 18.01
CA ASP A 655 12.24 47.80 18.58
C ASP A 655 11.80 48.74 17.45
N SER A 656 10.49 49.01 17.33
CA SER A 656 9.91 50.30 16.87
C SER A 656 8.41 50.25 16.53
N SER A 657 7.73 49.09 16.62
CA SER A 657 6.28 48.99 16.42
C SER A 657 5.64 48.05 17.43
N PRO A 658 4.41 48.32 17.93
CA PRO A 658 3.73 47.40 18.83
C PRO A 658 3.67 46.02 18.15
N PRO A 659 3.86 44.91 18.91
CA PRO A 659 3.82 43.59 18.32
C PRO A 659 2.51 43.46 17.54
N THR A 660 2.60 43.24 16.23
CA THR A 660 1.41 42.87 15.48
C THR A 660 0.92 41.55 16.07
N LEU A 661 -0.41 41.37 16.15
CA LEU A 661 -1.10 40.22 16.76
C LEU A 661 -0.57 38.84 16.30
N PHE A 662 0.19 38.79 15.20
CA PHE A 662 0.67 37.59 14.52
C PHE A 662 1.92 36.95 15.15
N GLY A 663 2.71 37.68 15.94
CA GLY A 663 3.89 37.12 16.62
C GLY A 663 3.65 36.64 18.06
N ALA A 664 2.57 37.10 18.68
CA ALA A 664 2.27 36.83 20.09
C ALA A 664 1.66 35.45 20.31
N ASN A 665 2.00 34.79 21.41
CA ASN A 665 1.17 33.67 21.90
C ASN A 665 -0.03 34.21 22.67
N VAL A 666 -1.14 33.51 22.59
CA VAL A 666 -2.33 33.70 23.43
C VAL A 666 -2.46 32.50 24.36
N ILE A 667 -2.27 32.70 25.66
CA ILE A 667 -2.11 31.63 26.67
C ILE A 667 -3.15 31.82 27.78
N SER A 668 -4.28 31.13 27.63
CA SER A 668 -5.52 31.48 28.32
C SER A 668 -6.39 30.25 28.54
N GLY A 669 -7.35 30.32 29.46
CA GLY A 669 -8.31 29.23 29.70
C GLY A 669 -7.71 27.92 30.23
N ASN A 670 -6.44 27.90 30.66
CA ASN A 670 -5.82 26.69 31.21
C ASN A 670 -6.24 26.47 32.68
N THR A 671 -6.38 25.21 33.09
CA THR A 671 -6.84 24.85 34.45
C THR A 671 -5.79 25.04 35.54
N LEU A 672 -4.53 25.32 35.19
CA LEU A 672 -3.49 25.76 36.13
C LEU A 672 -2.99 27.16 35.75
N ASN A 673 -1.69 27.32 35.54
CA ASN A 673 -1.09 28.61 35.20
C ASN A 673 -1.05 28.80 33.68
N GLY A 674 -0.99 30.04 33.21
CA GLY A 674 -0.67 30.32 31.80
C GLY A 674 0.73 29.82 31.47
N VAL A 675 1.76 30.37 32.12
CA VAL A 675 3.15 29.93 32.02
C VAL A 675 3.71 29.58 33.39
N ARG A 676 4.32 28.40 33.52
CA ARG A 676 5.08 28.01 34.71
C ARG A 676 6.55 27.77 34.35
N ILE A 677 7.46 28.30 35.15
CA ILE A 677 8.91 28.06 35.05
C ILE A 677 9.39 27.52 36.40
N SER A 678 9.97 26.32 36.42
CA SER A 678 10.37 25.66 37.66
C SER A 678 11.72 25.00 37.54
N GLY A 679 12.50 25.03 38.63
CA GLY A 679 13.74 24.29 38.78
C GLY A 679 14.99 25.14 38.62
N VAL A 680 16.05 24.79 39.36
CA VAL A 680 17.32 25.53 39.41
C VAL A 680 18.03 25.65 38.06
N ALA A 681 17.79 24.70 37.15
CA ALA A 681 18.34 24.71 35.80
C ALA A 681 17.52 25.57 34.82
N ALA A 682 16.34 26.07 35.22
CA ALA A 682 15.47 26.89 34.37
C ALA A 682 15.94 28.34 34.30
N THR A 683 17.16 28.56 33.81
CA THR A 683 17.82 29.87 33.78
C THR A 683 17.76 30.53 32.42
N GLY A 684 17.72 31.87 32.36
CA GLY A 684 17.88 32.61 31.11
C GLY A 684 16.67 32.53 30.16
N ASN A 685 15.53 32.03 30.64
CA ASN A 685 14.29 31.98 29.86
C ASN A 685 13.71 33.40 29.66
N ALA A 686 13.06 33.65 28.53
CA ALA A 686 12.47 34.95 28.22
C ALA A 686 10.98 34.82 27.87
N LEU A 687 10.15 35.66 28.50
CA LEU A 687 8.74 35.83 28.17
C LEU A 687 8.55 37.24 27.62
N ARG A 688 8.20 37.35 26.33
CA ARG A 688 8.11 38.63 25.62
C ARG A 688 6.89 38.68 24.71
N ALA A 689 6.14 39.78 24.70
CA ALA A 689 5.03 40.01 23.76
C ALA A 689 4.02 38.84 23.67
N ASN A 690 3.40 38.49 24.81
CA ASN A 690 2.35 37.46 24.88
C ASN A 690 1.05 38.05 25.45
N PHE A 691 -0.08 37.51 25.03
CA PHE A 691 -1.36 37.69 25.72
C PHE A 691 -1.58 36.51 26.66
N ILE A 692 -1.74 36.78 27.95
CA ILE A 692 -1.89 35.74 28.98
C ILE A 692 -3.13 36.06 29.80
N GLY A 693 -4.11 35.15 29.80
CA GLY A 693 -5.40 35.35 30.47
C GLY A 693 -6.39 36.24 29.68
N LEU A 694 -6.08 36.54 28.42
CA LEU A 694 -6.93 37.28 27.49
C LEU A 694 -7.27 36.42 26.27
N ASP A 695 -8.36 36.74 25.60
CA ASP A 695 -8.64 36.20 24.28
C ASP A 695 -7.68 36.78 23.22
N SER A 696 -7.89 36.34 21.98
CA SER A 696 -7.03 36.72 20.88
C SER A 696 -7.32 38.10 20.28
N SER A 697 -8.37 38.80 20.73
CA SER A 697 -8.56 40.23 20.45
C SER A 697 -7.77 41.11 21.41
N ALA A 698 -7.20 40.52 22.47
CA ALA A 698 -6.48 41.20 23.55
C ALA A 698 -7.35 42.13 24.41
N ASP A 699 -8.69 41.99 24.32
CA ASP A 699 -9.63 42.88 25.00
C ASP A 699 -10.62 42.13 25.91
N ALA A 700 -10.87 40.82 25.69
CA ALA A 700 -11.73 40.03 26.57
C ALA A 700 -10.92 39.12 27.50
N ALA A 701 -11.35 39.00 28.75
CA ALA A 701 -10.70 38.13 29.74
C ALA A 701 -11.09 36.66 29.54
N VAL A 702 -10.09 35.80 29.38
CA VAL A 702 -10.22 34.34 29.38
C VAL A 702 -9.14 33.79 30.32
N GLY A 703 -9.39 33.95 31.62
CA GLY A 703 -8.38 33.71 32.66
C GLY A 703 -7.89 32.27 32.70
N ASN A 704 -6.62 32.09 33.06
CA ASN A 704 -6.13 30.82 33.57
C ASN A 704 -6.61 30.64 35.02
N LEU A 705 -6.87 29.41 35.48
CA LEU A 705 -7.49 29.18 36.80
C LEU A 705 -6.59 29.58 37.97
N LEU A 706 -5.27 29.47 37.82
CA LEU A 706 -4.29 29.87 38.83
C LEU A 706 -3.63 31.21 38.44
N ASN A 707 -2.33 31.21 38.11
CA ASN A 707 -1.57 32.42 37.81
C ASN A 707 -1.42 32.62 36.30
N GLY A 708 -1.25 33.87 35.85
CA GLY A 708 -0.80 34.14 34.48
C GLY A 708 0.61 33.59 34.25
N VAL A 709 1.56 33.99 35.09
CA VAL A 709 2.95 33.51 35.09
C VAL A 709 3.31 33.07 36.51
N ARG A 710 4.03 31.94 36.65
CA ARG A 710 4.55 31.44 37.92
C ARG A 710 6.00 31.00 37.77
N ILE A 711 6.91 31.55 38.58
CA ILE A 711 8.31 31.14 38.66
C ILE A 711 8.58 30.56 40.05
N ASP A 712 9.08 29.33 40.15
CA ASP A 712 9.35 28.68 41.43
C ASP A 712 10.58 27.74 41.41
N ASN A 713 10.92 27.20 42.59
CA ASN A 713 11.97 26.18 42.78
C ASN A 713 13.35 26.52 42.18
N GLY A 714 13.74 27.80 42.21
CA GLY A 714 15.08 28.26 41.81
C GLY A 714 15.24 28.66 40.35
N GLY A 715 14.15 28.77 39.58
CA GLY A 715 14.17 29.45 38.28
C GLY A 715 14.76 30.86 38.43
N SER A 716 15.75 31.23 37.62
CA SER A 716 16.49 32.48 37.78
C SER A 716 16.87 33.09 36.44
N LEU A 717 17.28 34.36 36.42
CA LEU A 717 17.61 35.10 35.19
C LEU A 717 16.49 35.07 34.12
N THR A 718 15.22 34.95 34.55
CA THR A 718 14.09 35.01 33.63
C THR A 718 13.81 36.46 33.25
N GLN A 719 13.74 36.76 31.95
CA GLN A 719 13.41 38.09 31.45
C GLN A 719 11.93 38.16 31.11
N ILE A 720 11.22 39.14 31.67
CA ILE A 720 9.83 39.44 31.35
C ILE A 720 9.77 40.88 30.81
N GLY A 721 9.40 41.07 29.53
CA GLY A 721 9.38 42.41 28.93
C GLY A 721 8.70 42.48 27.55
N GLY A 722 7.99 43.58 27.28
CA GLY A 722 7.19 43.79 26.06
C GLY A 722 5.71 43.46 26.27
N ILE A 723 4.92 44.49 26.60
CA ILE A 723 3.45 44.55 26.81
C ILE A 723 2.82 43.32 27.51
N VAL A 724 2.63 43.44 28.83
CA VAL A 724 1.59 42.73 29.59
C VAL A 724 0.38 43.68 29.64
N LEU A 725 -0.64 43.46 28.81
CA LEU A 725 -1.88 44.24 28.91
C LEU A 725 -2.68 43.70 30.10
N SER A 726 -2.79 44.52 31.15
CA SER A 726 -3.89 44.44 32.11
C SER A 726 -4.75 45.68 31.92
N PRO A 727 -6.09 45.54 31.87
CA PRO A 727 -6.82 45.77 33.11
C PRO A 727 -7.93 44.73 33.36
N GLY A 728 -8.07 44.29 34.61
CA GLY A 728 -9.33 43.73 35.10
C GLY A 728 -9.41 42.23 35.33
N SER A 729 -8.37 41.59 35.88
CA SER A 729 -8.50 40.57 36.96
C SER A 729 -7.12 39.94 37.26
N GLY A 730 -6.63 40.15 38.49
CA GLY A 730 -5.73 39.19 39.14
C GLY A 730 -4.24 39.13 38.76
N VAL A 731 -3.62 40.16 38.17
CA VAL A 731 -2.14 40.18 38.08
C VAL A 731 -1.54 40.61 39.41
N ALA A 732 -1.02 39.67 40.20
CA ALA A 732 0.10 39.90 41.12
C ALA A 732 0.69 38.57 41.65
N ASN A 733 1.66 38.02 40.93
CA ASN A 733 2.99 37.69 41.47
C ASN A 733 3.87 37.26 40.28
N VAL A 734 4.82 38.14 39.94
CA VAL A 734 6.04 37.77 39.21
C VAL A 734 6.96 37.04 40.19
#